data_AF-A0A954X836-F1
#
_entry.id   AF-A0A954X836-F1
#
_cell.length_a   1.000
_cell.length_b   1.000
_cell.length_c   1.000
_cell.angle_alpha   90.00
_cell.angle_beta   90.00
_cell.angle_gamma   90.00
#
_symmetry.space_group_name_H-M   'P 1'
#
loop_
_entity.id
_entity.type
_entity.pdbx_description
1 polymer ?
#
loop_
_entity_poly.entity_id
_entity_poly.type
_entity_poly.pdbx_seq_one_letter_code
_entity_poly.pdbx_strand_id
1 'polypeptide(L)'
;QPVAGALSVAAVDEAVFSVLGPQLGLERTFFELESELLQPVATVYPWSPFDAEQSPARTELAQALFARTVDVATGDQAVPGRFRDGQAKGVRSVDPLRDGGDAPIFTLVANTFPAKDRVTDIQRRRGLRWAAAAWRWSAAGFILACIGIFAAYRPRLFAIIASVALLLILPLGCMTWMFLRLDAQFDFAAGDMAITAEAANEEMPYPLTEDMAAGDESAQSGRPQPRVREWFPETLVWRPELVTDDNGVATLEIDPLADSITTWRLSASAISAGGRLGSLQQGIRVFQPFFVDVDLPVAFTRGDEVSMPIVVYNYLDEPQTVELALDAADWYERLDADDAQAQPLRIELAAGEVRSLHVPLRMLSVGQHRLTATARGGETADAIRREVTIEPNGDPYESLSNGTLDSPFETTIQIPDNAVPGSAQVFAKFYPSTFSQLVEGLDGIFAQPHGCFEQTSSTTYPNVLALDYLRRTRQAAPEVEAQARQYIHLGYQRLLTFEVDGGGFDWFGNPPAHTQLTAYGLMEFEDMANVHDIDPTLIQRTRGWLLATRNSDGSWPARRGLDEVGGDDTLANTAYIAWAVFGGDSSAASGSKASTLQYLLAHEPATLGNPYHLAVMANALQAIGAAPSQVNGYVERLLEMSQTSPDGKQTWWPLEDR
;
A
#
# COMPACT_ATOMS: atom_id res chain seq x y z
N GLN A 1 38.08 -8.69 -20.01
CA GLN A 1 38.02 -9.65 -18.89
C GLN A 1 36.56 -9.75 -18.48
N PRO A 2 36.05 -10.93 -18.11
CA PRO A 2 34.76 -11.00 -17.42
C PRO A 2 34.82 -10.06 -16.21
N VAL A 3 33.75 -9.32 -16.00
CA VAL A 3 33.62 -8.35 -14.90
C VAL A 3 32.35 -8.75 -14.18
N ALA A 4 32.39 -8.74 -12.84
CA ALA A 4 31.21 -9.01 -12.03
C ALA A 4 30.01 -8.17 -12.53
N GLY A 5 28.88 -8.83 -12.68
CA GLY A 5 27.61 -8.24 -13.05
C GLY A 5 26.50 -8.69 -12.10
N ALA A 6 25.48 -7.87 -11.97
CA ALA A 6 24.26 -8.24 -11.28
C ALA A 6 23.26 -8.79 -12.30
N LEU A 7 22.63 -9.90 -11.95
CA LEU A 7 21.53 -10.51 -12.70
C LEU A 7 20.25 -10.43 -11.87
N SER A 8 19.15 -10.16 -12.55
CA SER A 8 17.81 -10.44 -12.07
C SER A 8 17.27 -11.65 -12.85
N VAL A 9 16.72 -12.63 -12.15
CA VAL A 9 16.20 -13.88 -12.72
C VAL A 9 14.78 -14.13 -12.22
N ALA A 10 13.88 -14.42 -13.14
CA ALA A 10 12.48 -14.72 -12.89
C ALA A 10 12.05 -15.96 -13.65
N ALA A 11 11.29 -16.87 -13.06
CA ALA A 11 10.59 -17.92 -13.79
C ALA A 11 9.09 -17.87 -13.48
N VAL A 12 8.28 -17.70 -14.52
CA VAL A 12 6.82 -17.55 -14.44
C VAL A 12 6.19 -18.55 -15.39
N ASP A 13 4.99 -19.03 -15.06
CA ASP A 13 4.24 -19.94 -15.92
C ASP A 13 3.93 -19.27 -17.28
N GLU A 14 4.29 -19.93 -18.37
CA GLU A 14 4.07 -19.43 -19.73
C GLU A 14 2.59 -19.25 -20.04
N ALA A 15 1.71 -20.09 -19.49
CA ALA A 15 0.27 -19.98 -19.66
C ALA A 15 -0.27 -18.70 -19.00
N VAL A 16 0.18 -18.39 -17.77
CA VAL A 16 -0.19 -17.16 -17.04
C VAL A 16 0.30 -15.93 -17.81
N PHE A 17 1.54 -15.96 -18.32
CA PHE A 17 2.06 -14.83 -19.10
C PHE A 17 1.34 -14.63 -20.44
N SER A 18 0.88 -15.70 -21.08
CA SER A 18 0.15 -15.59 -22.36
C SER A 18 -1.20 -14.87 -22.21
N VAL A 19 -1.83 -14.94 -21.04
CA VAL A 19 -3.04 -14.17 -20.68
C VAL A 19 -2.69 -12.72 -20.32
N LEU A 20 -1.50 -12.48 -19.78
CA LEU A 20 -0.99 -11.15 -19.41
C LEU A 20 -0.28 -10.38 -20.55
N GLY A 21 -0.07 -10.99 -21.71
CA GLY A 21 0.49 -10.32 -22.89
C GLY A 21 -0.61 -9.85 -23.84
N PRO A 22 -0.98 -8.54 -23.85
CA PRO A 22 -0.07 -7.49 -24.30
C PRO A 22 -0.12 -6.23 -23.40
N GLN A 23 0.53 -6.24 -22.24
CA GLN A 23 0.98 -4.99 -21.60
C GLN A 23 2.45 -4.72 -21.93
N LEU A 24 2.74 -4.43 -23.21
CA LEU A 24 4.05 -3.98 -23.70
C LEU A 24 4.46 -2.56 -23.23
N GLY A 25 3.82 -2.06 -22.16
CA GLY A 25 4.04 -0.72 -21.62
C GLY A 25 4.84 -0.67 -20.31
N LEU A 26 4.69 -1.64 -19.41
CA LEU A 26 5.23 -1.54 -18.04
C LEU A 26 6.77 -1.50 -18.00
N GLU A 27 7.43 -2.34 -18.79
CA GLU A 27 8.90 -2.33 -18.87
C GLU A 27 9.41 -1.02 -19.47
N ARG A 28 8.70 -0.48 -20.48
CA ARG A 28 9.08 0.78 -21.13
C ARG A 28 8.85 1.98 -20.20
N THR A 29 7.76 2.01 -19.43
CA THR A 29 7.47 3.06 -18.46
C THR A 29 8.46 3.03 -17.29
N PHE A 30 8.86 1.85 -16.81
CA PHE A 30 9.89 1.72 -15.77
C PHE A 30 11.24 2.24 -16.27
N PHE A 31 11.66 1.88 -17.49
CA PHE A 31 12.90 2.39 -18.08
C PHE A 31 12.85 3.88 -18.46
N GLU A 32 11.69 4.41 -18.86
CA GLU A 32 11.52 5.83 -19.16
C GLU A 32 11.54 6.69 -17.87
N LEU A 33 10.87 6.26 -16.79
CA LEU A 33 10.94 6.91 -15.47
C LEU A 33 12.34 6.85 -14.85
N GLU A 34 13.02 5.72 -14.98
CA GLU A 34 14.40 5.58 -14.52
C GLU A 34 15.33 6.48 -15.35
N SER A 35 15.10 6.65 -16.65
CA SER A 35 15.88 7.57 -17.50
C SER A 35 15.68 9.06 -17.17
N GLU A 36 14.49 9.45 -16.71
CA GLU A 36 14.20 10.80 -16.21
C GLU A 36 14.79 11.04 -14.81
N LEU A 37 14.71 10.04 -13.92
CA LEU A 37 15.25 10.10 -12.55
C LEU A 37 16.78 9.98 -12.51
N LEU A 38 17.40 9.32 -13.50
CA LEU A 38 18.86 9.16 -13.64
C LEU A 38 19.51 10.31 -14.40
N GLN A 39 18.78 11.34 -14.86
CA GLN A 39 19.42 12.55 -15.36
C GLN A 39 20.15 13.25 -14.20
N PRO A 40 21.49 13.33 -14.21
CA PRO A 40 22.20 14.01 -13.14
C PRO A 40 21.90 15.51 -13.25
N VAL A 41 21.15 16.06 -12.29
CA VAL A 41 21.04 17.51 -12.07
C VAL A 41 22.36 17.98 -11.44
N ALA A 42 23.43 18.01 -12.23
CA ALA A 42 24.69 18.59 -11.83
C ALA A 42 24.61 20.12 -11.98
N THR A 43 24.10 20.80 -10.95
CA THR A 43 24.35 22.24 -10.81
C THR A 43 25.70 22.41 -10.12
N VAL A 44 26.75 22.70 -10.90
CA VAL A 44 28.07 23.06 -10.36
C VAL A 44 27.97 24.45 -9.75
N TYR A 45 27.90 24.53 -8.42
CA TYR A 45 28.09 25.79 -7.71
C TYR A 45 29.60 26.04 -7.53
N PRO A 46 30.14 27.20 -7.95
CA PRO A 46 31.52 27.54 -7.65
C PRO A 46 31.66 27.73 -6.14
N TRP A 47 32.33 26.79 -5.48
CA TRP A 47 32.68 26.89 -4.07
C TRP A 47 34.11 27.44 -3.96
N SER A 48 34.24 28.63 -3.36
CA SER A 48 35.51 29.21 -2.94
C SER A 48 35.45 29.45 -1.43
N PRO A 49 36.42 28.94 -0.64
CA PRO A 49 36.44 29.13 0.82
C PRO A 49 36.90 30.54 1.26
N PHE A 50 37.01 31.51 0.35
CA PHE A 50 37.58 32.83 0.67
C PHE A 50 36.75 34.06 0.28
N ASP A 51 35.55 33.92 -0.28
CA ASP A 51 34.66 35.07 -0.47
C ASP A 51 33.66 35.18 0.69
N ALA A 52 34.12 35.88 1.72
CA ALA A 52 33.32 36.34 2.84
C ALA A 52 32.67 37.68 2.47
N GLU A 53 31.55 37.66 1.77
CA GLU A 53 30.63 38.81 1.75
C GLU A 53 29.16 38.36 1.78
N GLN A 54 28.42 39.01 2.66
CA GLN A 54 27.12 38.63 3.19
C GLN A 54 26.01 38.83 2.15
N SER A 55 25.20 37.82 1.88
CA SER A 55 23.92 37.99 1.17
C SER A 55 22.73 37.70 2.11
N PRO A 56 21.79 38.65 2.28
CA PRO A 56 20.59 38.50 3.12
C PRO A 56 19.69 37.30 2.74
N ALA A 57 19.79 36.81 1.50
CA ALA A 57 18.96 35.72 0.99
C ALA A 57 19.23 34.36 1.68
N ARG A 58 20.41 34.17 2.30
CA ARG A 58 20.71 32.94 3.06
C ARG A 58 20.05 32.92 4.44
N THR A 59 19.70 34.09 5.00
CA THR A 59 19.01 34.17 6.28
C THR A 59 17.50 34.03 6.11
N GLU A 60 16.93 34.52 5.00
CA GLU A 60 15.49 34.37 4.69
C GLU A 60 15.09 32.93 4.36
N LEU A 61 15.91 32.16 3.65
CA LEU A 61 15.58 30.75 3.37
C LEU A 61 15.68 29.87 4.64
N ALA A 62 16.62 30.19 5.55
CA ALA A 62 16.75 29.52 6.84
C ALA A 62 15.63 29.95 7.83
N GLN A 63 15.09 31.16 7.70
CA GLN A 63 13.94 31.64 8.49
C GLN A 63 12.59 31.21 7.89
N ALA A 64 12.48 31.02 6.58
CA ALA A 64 11.27 30.51 5.91
C ALA A 64 11.05 29.01 6.15
N LEU A 65 12.12 28.24 6.38
CA LEU A 65 12.02 26.82 6.75
C LEU A 65 11.54 26.57 8.18
N PHE A 66 11.46 27.60 9.04
CA PHE A 66 11.04 27.46 10.44
C PHE A 66 9.94 28.42 10.91
N ALA A 67 9.37 29.25 10.04
CA ALA A 67 8.31 30.18 10.41
C ALA A 67 7.13 30.14 9.43
N ARG A 68 6.27 29.12 9.56
CA ARG A 68 4.85 29.28 9.21
C ARG A 68 3.92 28.35 9.99
N THR A 69 3.94 28.47 11.31
CA THR A 69 2.74 28.46 12.14
C THR A 69 2.97 29.42 13.31
N VAL A 70 1.97 30.24 13.60
CA VAL A 70 1.80 31.19 14.73
C VAL A 70 1.81 32.65 14.29
N ASP A 71 0.60 33.19 14.10
CA ASP A 71 0.32 34.60 14.39
C ASP A 71 0.44 34.80 15.90
N VAL A 72 1.35 35.67 16.32
CA VAL A 72 1.57 35.99 17.71
C VAL A 72 0.55 37.05 18.15
N ALA A 73 -0.55 36.61 18.77
CA ALA A 73 -1.38 37.48 19.60
C ALA A 73 -0.79 37.52 21.02
N THR A 74 -0.20 38.64 21.43
CA THR A 74 0.28 38.83 22.81
C THR A 74 -0.70 39.62 23.65
N GLY A 75 -0.92 39.13 24.87
CA GLY A 75 -1.75 39.78 25.88
C GLY A 75 -3.20 39.30 25.86
N ASP A 76 -4.03 40.07 26.54
CA ASP A 76 -5.40 39.74 26.95
C ASP A 76 -6.35 39.43 25.77
N GLN A 77 -5.95 39.72 24.53
CA GLN A 77 -6.69 39.42 23.29
C GLN A 77 -6.47 37.98 22.75
N ALA A 78 -5.55 37.19 23.32
CA ALA A 78 -5.28 35.82 22.87
C ALA A 78 -6.27 34.77 23.43
N VAL A 79 -7.25 35.20 24.22
CA VAL A 79 -8.18 34.32 24.93
C VAL A 79 -9.61 34.60 24.43
N PRO A 80 -10.32 33.61 23.84
CA PRO A 80 -11.73 33.75 23.49
C PRO A 80 -12.56 34.14 24.71
N GLY A 81 -13.49 35.10 24.57
CA GLY A 81 -14.19 35.75 25.70
C GLY A 81 -14.84 34.82 26.73
N ARG A 82 -15.20 33.58 26.35
CA ARG A 82 -15.75 32.56 27.26
C ARG A 82 -14.81 32.12 28.39
N PHE A 83 -13.51 32.39 28.26
CA PHE A 83 -12.48 32.03 29.25
C PHE A 83 -12.03 33.22 30.10
N ARG A 84 -12.53 34.43 29.82
CA ARG A 84 -12.29 35.63 30.65
C ARG A 84 -13.32 35.77 31.76
N ASP A 85 -14.57 35.43 31.50
CA ASP A 85 -15.64 35.52 32.48
C ASP A 85 -15.78 34.18 33.20
N GLY A 86 -15.12 34.07 34.37
CA GLY A 86 -15.01 32.87 35.21
C GLY A 86 -16.33 32.25 35.70
N GLN A 87 -17.15 31.74 34.80
CA GLN A 87 -18.40 31.01 35.08
C GLN A 87 -18.26 29.49 34.88
N ALA A 88 -17.08 28.99 34.49
CA ALA A 88 -16.82 27.55 34.44
C ALA A 88 -16.33 27.04 35.81
N LYS A 89 -17.19 26.34 36.56
CA LYS A 89 -16.82 25.62 37.78
C LYS A 89 -15.73 24.57 37.47
N GLY A 90 -14.54 24.71 38.06
CA GLY A 90 -13.63 23.57 38.24
C GLY A 90 -12.14 23.75 37.94
N VAL A 91 -11.62 24.93 37.59
CA VAL A 91 -10.19 25.08 37.27
C VAL A 91 -9.45 25.89 38.33
N ARG A 92 -8.41 25.29 38.95
CA ARG A 92 -7.48 25.94 39.89
C ARG A 92 -6.49 26.82 39.11
N SER A 93 -6.27 28.03 39.61
CA SER A 93 -5.26 28.97 39.12
C SER A 93 -3.84 28.43 39.32
N VAL A 94 -2.97 28.58 38.32
CA VAL A 94 -1.54 28.30 38.41
C VAL A 94 -0.79 29.63 38.50
N ASP A 95 -0.01 29.82 39.56
CA ASP A 95 0.85 31.00 39.77
C ASP A 95 2.06 30.98 38.81
N PRO A 96 2.49 32.15 38.28
CA PRO A 96 3.71 32.24 37.48
C PRO A 96 4.96 32.28 38.38
N LEU A 97 5.86 31.32 38.20
CA LEU A 97 7.16 31.28 38.86
C LEU A 97 8.11 32.35 38.30
N ARG A 98 8.86 32.97 39.22
CA ARG A 98 9.71 34.15 39.04
C ARG A 98 11.19 33.77 39.05
N ASP A 99 11.91 34.30 38.08
CA ASP A 99 13.36 34.47 37.84
C ASP A 99 14.41 33.80 38.74
N GLY A 100 15.32 33.07 38.09
CA GLY A 100 16.70 32.88 38.56
C GLY A 100 17.45 31.69 37.97
N GLY A 101 18.16 31.87 36.85
CA GLY A 101 19.33 31.06 36.44
C GLY A 101 19.17 30.17 35.20
N ASP A 102 19.90 30.53 34.14
CA ASP A 102 20.16 29.85 32.86
C ASP A 102 19.77 28.37 32.70
N ALA A 103 18.63 28.13 32.02
CA ALA A 103 18.38 26.98 31.13
C ALA A 103 17.08 27.19 30.32
N PRO A 104 17.06 27.03 28.98
CA PRO A 104 15.81 26.79 28.27
C PRO A 104 15.34 25.36 28.53
N ILE A 105 14.18 25.22 29.18
CA ILE A 105 13.49 23.94 29.39
C ILE A 105 12.85 23.54 28.05
N PHE A 106 13.48 22.61 27.35
CA PHE A 106 12.82 21.83 26.29
C PHE A 106 12.26 20.55 26.93
N THR A 107 10.94 20.44 27.02
CA THR A 107 10.30 19.17 27.35
C THR A 107 9.98 18.43 26.06
N LEU A 108 10.93 17.62 25.59
CA LEU A 108 10.71 16.57 24.61
C LEU A 108 10.02 15.39 25.33
N VAL A 109 8.75 15.14 25.02
CA VAL A 109 8.12 13.86 25.35
C VAL A 109 8.50 12.88 24.25
N ALA A 110 9.61 12.16 24.46
CA ALA A 110 9.99 11.02 23.66
C ALA A 110 9.26 9.78 24.17
N ASN A 111 8.63 9.05 23.25
CA ASN A 111 7.96 7.78 23.50
C ASN A 111 8.89 6.81 24.25
N THR A 112 8.39 6.28 25.35
CA THR A 112 9.08 5.31 26.19
C THR A 112 9.13 3.94 25.52
N PHE A 113 10.34 3.54 25.09
CA PHE A 113 10.69 2.14 24.87
C PHE A 113 10.56 1.32 26.18
N PRO A 114 10.32 -0.01 26.11
CA PRO A 114 10.16 -0.86 27.29
C PRO A 114 11.40 -0.80 28.20
N ALA A 115 11.18 -0.79 29.52
CA ALA A 115 12.24 -0.67 30.53
C ALA A 115 13.35 -1.74 30.46
N LYS A 116 13.14 -2.82 29.70
CA LYS A 116 14.10 -3.91 29.49
C LYS A 116 15.28 -3.46 28.62
N ASP A 117 15.03 -2.71 27.55
CA ASP A 117 16.08 -2.31 26.58
C ASP A 117 17.05 -1.27 27.13
N ARG A 118 16.57 -0.40 28.03
CA ARG A 118 17.42 0.58 28.72
C ARG A 118 18.43 -0.12 29.65
N VAL A 119 18.07 -1.25 30.26
CA VAL A 119 19.00 -2.03 31.10
C VAL A 119 20.03 -2.74 30.21
N THR A 120 19.61 -3.29 29.08
CA THR A 120 20.48 -3.96 28.12
C THR A 120 21.51 -2.99 27.52
N ASP A 121 21.08 -1.78 27.13
CA ASP A 121 22.00 -0.78 26.57
C ASP A 121 22.99 -0.23 27.62
N ILE A 122 22.54 -0.03 28.88
CA ILE A 122 23.44 0.35 29.97
C ILE A 122 24.48 -0.75 30.24
N GLN A 123 24.09 -2.03 30.18
CA GLN A 123 25.03 -3.14 30.35
C GLN A 123 25.97 -3.28 29.14
N ARG A 124 25.47 -3.12 27.90
CA ARG A 124 26.28 -3.14 26.67
C ARG A 124 27.33 -2.02 26.68
N ARG A 125 26.96 -0.79 27.03
CA ARG A 125 27.88 0.34 27.16
C ARG A 125 28.91 0.14 28.27
N ARG A 126 28.54 -0.50 29.39
CA ARG A 126 29.50 -0.88 30.44
C ARG A 126 30.47 -1.96 29.95
N GLY A 127 29.99 -2.99 29.25
CA GLY A 127 30.82 -4.05 28.66
C GLY A 127 31.84 -3.51 27.64
N LEU A 128 31.39 -2.65 26.72
CA LEU A 128 32.24 -1.99 25.73
C LEU A 128 33.34 -1.11 26.38
N ARG A 129 33.03 -0.44 27.49
CA ARG A 129 34.03 0.33 28.26
C ARG A 129 35.10 -0.56 28.90
N TRP A 130 34.73 -1.73 29.41
CA TRP A 130 35.69 -2.70 29.95
C TRP A 130 36.57 -3.30 28.86
N ALA A 131 35.99 -3.64 27.70
CA ALA A 131 36.74 -4.12 26.54
C ALA A 131 37.74 -3.06 26.04
N ALA A 132 37.30 -1.81 25.90
CA ALA A 132 38.18 -0.70 25.50
C ALA A 132 39.31 -0.45 26.53
N ALA A 133 39.02 -0.58 27.83
CA ALA A 133 40.04 -0.49 28.87
C ALA A 133 41.06 -1.63 28.76
N ALA A 134 40.61 -2.87 28.56
CA ALA A 134 41.48 -4.03 28.38
C ALA A 134 42.43 -3.86 27.18
N TRP A 135 41.90 -3.43 26.03
CA TRP A 135 42.70 -3.14 24.84
C TRP A 135 43.74 -2.03 25.05
N ARG A 136 43.40 -0.98 25.82
CA ARG A 136 44.36 0.07 26.18
C ARG A 136 45.49 -0.45 27.06
N TRP A 137 45.19 -1.32 28.02
CA TRP A 137 46.21 -1.93 28.87
C TRP A 137 47.10 -2.92 28.10
N SER A 138 46.54 -3.70 27.18
CA SER A 138 47.32 -4.59 26.31
C SER A 138 48.22 -3.82 25.35
N ALA A 139 47.72 -2.72 24.75
CA ALA A 139 48.53 -1.85 23.90
C ALA A 139 49.65 -1.16 24.70
N ALA A 140 49.36 -0.66 25.90
CA ALA A 140 50.38 -0.09 26.78
C ALA A 140 51.44 -1.13 27.18
N GLY A 141 51.03 -2.36 27.49
CA GLY A 141 51.93 -3.47 27.78
C GLY A 141 52.83 -3.83 26.60
N PHE A 142 52.27 -3.86 25.38
CA PHE A 142 53.03 -4.13 24.16
C PHE A 142 54.04 -3.02 23.85
N ILE A 143 53.66 -1.75 24.02
CA ILE A 143 54.55 -0.61 23.85
C ILE A 143 55.69 -0.66 24.87
N LEU A 144 55.39 -0.93 26.14
CA LEU A 144 56.40 -1.06 27.19
C LEU A 144 57.35 -2.25 26.94
N ALA A 145 56.84 -3.37 26.45
CA ALA A 145 57.65 -4.52 26.05
C ALA A 145 58.58 -4.17 24.88
N CYS A 146 58.06 -3.46 23.87
CA CYS A 146 58.87 -2.98 22.75
C CYS A 146 59.96 -2.00 23.21
N ILE A 147 59.64 -1.07 24.12
CA ILE A 147 60.61 -0.12 24.70
C ILE A 147 61.68 -0.88 25.50
N GLY A 148 61.30 -1.89 26.30
CA GLY A 148 62.23 -2.71 27.07
C GLY A 148 63.19 -3.52 26.19
N ILE A 149 62.68 -4.11 25.10
CA ILE A 149 63.48 -4.84 24.12
C ILE A 149 64.41 -3.88 23.35
N PHE A 150 63.93 -2.68 23.01
CA PHE A 150 64.73 -1.66 22.31
C PHE A 150 65.82 -1.04 23.19
N ALA A 151 65.58 -0.86 24.49
CA ALA A 151 66.59 -0.37 25.44
C ALA A 151 67.76 -1.36 25.61
N ALA A 152 67.53 -2.65 25.36
CA ALA A 152 68.55 -3.70 25.45
C ALA A 152 69.44 -3.80 24.18
N TYR A 153 69.02 -3.28 23.02
CA TYR A 153 69.71 -3.46 21.74
C TYR A 153 70.18 -2.14 21.09
N ARG A 154 71.40 -1.74 21.48
CA ARG A 154 72.36 -0.82 20.80
C ARG A 154 71.85 0.59 20.37
N PRO A 155 72.39 1.69 20.95
CA PRO A 155 71.88 3.06 20.79
C PRO A 155 72.13 3.75 19.43
N ARG A 156 72.79 3.09 18.46
CA ARG A 156 73.16 3.71 17.17
C ARG A 156 72.19 3.42 16.01
N LEU A 157 71.24 2.51 16.17
CA LEU A 157 70.18 2.25 15.17
C LEU A 157 68.92 3.13 15.38
N PHE A 158 68.87 3.89 16.47
CA PHE A 158 67.69 4.62 16.94
C PHE A 158 67.22 5.71 15.96
N ALA A 159 68.14 6.47 15.35
CA ALA A 159 67.75 7.58 14.48
C ALA A 159 67.10 7.13 13.17
N ILE A 160 67.54 6.02 12.58
CA ILE A 160 67.03 5.56 11.28
C ILE A 160 65.70 4.83 11.46
N ILE A 161 65.58 3.97 12.47
CA ILE A 161 64.32 3.25 12.73
C ILE A 161 63.26 4.19 13.29
N ALA A 162 63.60 5.16 14.16
CA ALA A 162 62.62 6.15 14.64
C ALA A 162 62.05 6.98 13.49
N SER A 163 62.86 7.30 12.47
CA SER A 163 62.40 8.04 11.29
C SER A 163 61.42 7.22 10.44
N VAL A 164 61.69 5.92 10.25
CA VAL A 164 60.84 5.01 9.45
C VAL A 164 59.57 4.62 10.22
N ALA A 165 59.67 4.42 11.54
CA ALA A 165 58.52 4.14 12.40
C ALA A 165 57.59 5.36 12.49
N LEU A 166 58.11 6.58 12.57
CA LEU A 166 57.29 7.79 12.54
C LEU A 166 56.56 7.94 11.19
N LEU A 167 57.21 7.55 10.08
CA LEU A 167 56.63 7.58 8.73
C LEU A 167 55.55 6.53 8.49
N LEU A 168 55.57 5.39 9.21
CA LEU A 168 54.56 4.33 9.10
C LEU A 168 53.42 4.48 10.13
N ILE A 169 53.73 4.98 11.34
CA ILE A 169 52.76 5.08 12.44
C ILE A 169 51.87 6.33 12.31
N LEU A 170 52.36 7.44 11.75
CA LEU A 170 51.53 8.62 11.48
C LEU A 170 50.37 8.36 10.51
N PRO A 171 50.58 7.75 9.33
CA PRO A 171 49.47 7.47 8.42
C PRO A 171 48.53 6.41 8.96
N LEU A 172 49.03 5.37 9.67
CA LEU A 172 48.15 4.41 10.33
C LEU A 172 47.33 5.08 11.44
N GLY A 173 47.93 5.90 12.29
CA GLY A 173 47.25 6.63 13.35
C GLY A 173 46.23 7.65 12.81
N CYS A 174 46.54 8.32 11.69
CA CYS A 174 45.58 9.16 10.97
C CYS A 174 44.45 8.32 10.36
N MET A 175 44.72 7.14 9.80
CA MET A 175 43.70 6.23 9.31
C MET A 175 42.80 5.74 10.45
N THR A 176 43.37 5.30 11.57
CA THR A 176 42.59 4.84 12.73
C THR A 176 41.78 5.98 13.35
N TRP A 177 42.33 7.19 13.39
CA TRP A 177 41.61 8.39 13.84
C TRP A 177 40.50 8.81 12.86
N MET A 178 40.72 8.64 11.55
CA MET A 178 39.72 8.89 10.51
C MET A 178 38.59 7.84 10.56
N PHE A 179 38.92 6.56 10.74
CA PHE A 179 37.93 5.49 10.95
C PHE A 179 37.12 5.69 12.24
N LEU A 180 37.77 6.08 13.35
CA LEU A 180 37.08 6.40 14.62
C LEU A 180 36.22 7.67 14.54
N ARG A 181 36.51 8.60 13.61
CA ARG A 181 35.67 9.78 13.37
C ARG A 181 34.55 9.53 12.36
N LEU A 182 34.76 8.65 11.37
CA LEU A 182 33.70 8.22 10.46
C LEU A 182 32.65 7.38 11.20
N ASP A 183 33.06 6.50 12.12
CA ASP A 183 32.11 5.74 12.96
C ASP A 183 31.23 6.65 13.82
N ALA A 184 31.77 7.78 14.31
CA ALA A 184 31.01 8.75 15.11
C ALA A 184 30.06 9.65 14.29
N GLN A 185 30.19 9.68 12.95
CA GLN A 185 29.29 10.41 12.05
C GLN A 185 28.30 9.51 11.30
N PHE A 186 28.55 8.19 11.25
CA PHE A 186 27.64 7.20 10.67
C PHE A 186 26.71 6.51 11.68
N ASP A 187 26.84 6.84 12.98
CA ASP A 187 25.97 6.32 14.05
C ASP A 187 24.54 6.93 14.05
N PHE A 188 24.12 7.57 12.94
CA PHE A 188 22.73 7.97 12.70
C PHE A 188 22.12 7.37 11.42
N ALA A 189 22.80 6.41 10.77
CA ALA A 189 22.27 5.72 9.59
C ALA A 189 22.61 4.21 9.51
N ALA A 190 23.24 3.63 10.53
CA ALA A 190 23.61 2.20 10.54
C ALA A 190 23.25 1.49 11.87
N GLY A 191 22.20 1.96 12.54
CA GLY A 191 21.61 1.28 13.69
C GLY A 191 20.54 0.28 13.26
N ASP A 192 20.89 -0.68 12.41
CA ASP A 192 20.25 -1.99 12.23
C ASP A 192 20.90 -2.72 11.04
N MET A 193 22.15 -3.19 11.18
CA MET A 193 22.70 -4.32 10.41
C MET A 193 24.09 -4.68 10.93
N ALA A 194 24.15 -5.61 11.88
CA ALA A 194 25.20 -6.60 12.10
C ALA A 194 25.01 -7.22 13.50
N ILE A 195 24.08 -8.16 13.63
CA ILE A 195 24.24 -9.23 14.62
C ILE A 195 24.99 -10.35 13.92
N THR A 196 26.07 -10.76 14.57
CA THR A 196 26.93 -11.88 14.27
C THR A 196 26.16 -13.12 13.83
N ALA A 197 26.56 -13.62 12.65
CA ALA A 197 26.39 -15.01 12.25
C ALA A 197 26.99 -15.95 13.30
N GLU A 198 26.13 -16.48 14.17
CA GLU A 198 26.18 -17.84 14.74
C GLU A 198 25.08 -17.97 15.81
N ALA A 199 23.84 -18.24 15.35
CA ALA A 199 22.84 -19.07 16.02
C ALA A 199 21.50 -19.02 15.25
N ALA A 200 21.02 -20.20 14.84
CA ALA A 200 19.67 -20.55 14.33
C ALA A 200 19.23 -19.85 13.02
N ASN A 201 19.34 -20.45 11.81
CA ASN A 201 18.49 -21.54 11.33
C ASN A 201 17.17 -21.70 12.08
N GLU A 202 16.27 -20.72 11.92
CA GLU A 202 14.83 -20.99 12.00
C GLU A 202 14.34 -21.18 10.57
N GLU A 203 14.34 -22.44 10.16
CA GLU A 203 13.47 -22.96 9.12
C GLU A 203 12.04 -22.48 9.42
N MET A 204 11.39 -21.85 8.44
CA MET A 204 9.92 -21.77 8.45
C MET A 204 9.40 -23.18 8.72
N PRO A 205 8.55 -23.40 9.74
CA PRO A 205 8.01 -24.72 9.98
C PRO A 205 7.21 -25.11 8.74
N TYR A 206 7.75 -26.07 7.99
CA TYR A 206 6.90 -27.06 7.33
C TYR A 206 5.82 -27.44 8.35
N PRO A 207 4.54 -27.57 7.97
CA PRO A 207 3.60 -28.30 8.81
C PRO A 207 4.13 -29.73 8.87
N LEU A 208 4.97 -30.01 9.87
CA LEU A 208 5.30 -31.35 10.28
C LEU A 208 3.97 -31.96 10.71
N THR A 209 3.46 -32.81 9.84
CA THR A 209 2.45 -33.80 10.12
C THR A 209 2.87 -34.60 11.35
N GLU A 210 2.44 -34.18 12.53
CA GLU A 210 2.22 -35.09 13.65
C GLU A 210 0.95 -35.89 13.33
N ASP A 211 1.10 -36.89 12.47
CA ASP A 211 0.24 -38.09 12.41
C ASP A 211 0.93 -39.22 11.60
N MET A 212 2.25 -39.33 11.74
CA MET A 212 3.04 -40.43 11.19
C MET A 212 3.77 -41.20 12.30
N ALA A 213 3.00 -41.81 13.21
CA ALA A 213 3.48 -42.91 14.05
C ALA A 213 2.31 -43.73 14.66
N ALA A 214 1.57 -44.45 13.83
CA ALA A 214 0.98 -45.72 14.22
C ALA A 214 1.21 -46.70 13.07
N GLY A 215 2.39 -47.34 13.10
CA GLY A 215 2.66 -48.49 12.26
C GLY A 215 1.79 -49.65 12.70
N ASP A 216 0.66 -49.83 12.02
CA ASP A 216 -0.01 -51.11 11.95
C ASP A 216 0.61 -51.85 10.76
N GLU A 217 1.58 -52.72 11.05
CA GLU A 217 2.13 -53.68 10.08
C GLU A 217 1.01 -54.64 9.66
N SER A 218 0.22 -54.22 8.68
CA SER A 218 -0.60 -55.11 7.89
C SER A 218 -0.10 -55.09 6.44
N ALA A 219 0.60 -56.16 6.08
CA ALA A 219 1.04 -56.42 4.73
C ALA A 219 -0.16 -56.45 3.76
N GLN A 220 -0.31 -55.42 2.92
CA GLN A 220 -1.20 -55.45 1.75
C GLN A 220 -0.55 -54.84 0.50
N SER A 221 -0.23 -55.75 -0.44
CA SER A 221 -0.04 -55.63 -1.90
C SER A 221 0.75 -54.43 -2.46
N GLY A 222 1.79 -54.72 -3.26
CA GLY A 222 2.65 -53.72 -3.90
C GLY A 222 1.97 -52.91 -5.01
N ARG A 223 1.13 -51.95 -4.61
CA ARG A 223 0.66 -50.85 -5.46
C ARG A 223 1.49 -49.59 -5.15
N PRO A 224 1.97 -48.85 -6.16
CA PRO A 224 2.74 -47.63 -5.94
C PRO A 224 1.90 -46.57 -5.21
N GLN A 225 2.46 -45.94 -4.17
CA GLN A 225 1.85 -44.77 -3.54
C GLN A 225 2.20 -43.52 -4.36
N PRO A 226 1.21 -42.78 -4.89
CA PRO A 226 1.47 -41.57 -5.66
C PRO A 226 2.02 -40.46 -4.77
N ARG A 227 2.98 -39.68 -5.30
CA ARG A 227 3.30 -38.36 -4.75
C ARG A 227 2.10 -37.43 -4.97
N VAL A 228 1.68 -36.73 -3.93
CA VAL A 228 0.62 -35.72 -4.03
C VAL A 228 1.23 -34.40 -4.48
N ARG A 229 0.73 -33.88 -5.60
CA ARG A 229 1.07 -32.57 -6.16
C ARG A 229 0.20 -31.50 -5.50
N GLU A 230 0.82 -30.56 -4.81
CA GLU A 230 0.11 -29.53 -4.05
C GLU A 230 0.77 -28.15 -4.12
N TRP A 231 2.01 -28.05 -4.62
CA TRP A 231 2.70 -26.78 -4.75
C TRP A 231 2.62 -26.21 -6.17
N PHE A 232 1.69 -25.27 -6.35
CA PHE A 232 1.37 -24.61 -7.63
C PHE A 232 1.54 -23.08 -7.54
N PRO A 233 2.77 -22.57 -7.39
CA PRO A 233 3.00 -21.12 -7.35
C PRO A 233 2.72 -20.49 -8.73
N GLU A 234 2.37 -19.21 -8.77
CA GLU A 234 2.32 -18.46 -10.04
C GLU A 234 3.73 -18.09 -10.54
N THR A 235 4.63 -17.76 -9.62
CA THR A 235 6.05 -17.46 -9.87
C THR A 235 6.92 -18.51 -9.20
N LEU A 236 7.64 -19.30 -10.00
CA LEU A 236 8.52 -20.37 -9.52
C LEU A 236 9.73 -19.80 -8.78
N VAL A 237 10.37 -18.76 -9.34
CA VAL A 237 11.51 -18.10 -8.71
C VAL A 237 11.57 -16.63 -9.09
N TRP A 238 11.90 -15.79 -8.12
CA TRP A 238 12.31 -14.39 -8.31
C TRP A 238 13.61 -14.15 -7.53
N ARG A 239 14.66 -13.75 -8.22
CA ARG A 239 15.96 -13.37 -7.65
C ARG A 239 16.36 -12.04 -8.26
N PRO A 240 16.08 -10.92 -7.59
CA PRO A 240 16.33 -9.58 -8.14
C PRO A 240 17.84 -9.25 -8.22
N GLU A 241 18.63 -9.88 -7.36
CA GLU A 241 20.08 -9.67 -7.28
C GLU A 241 20.79 -11.02 -7.18
N LEU A 242 21.49 -11.38 -8.26
CA LEU A 242 22.39 -12.50 -8.35
C LEU A 242 23.72 -12.00 -8.91
N VAL A 243 24.76 -12.01 -8.08
CA VAL A 243 26.09 -11.50 -8.47
C VAL A 243 26.90 -12.62 -9.09
N THR A 244 27.48 -12.37 -10.27
CA THR A 244 28.41 -13.31 -10.90
C THR A 244 29.75 -13.34 -10.20
N ASP A 245 30.41 -14.48 -10.25
CA ASP A 245 31.82 -14.62 -9.88
C ASP A 245 32.76 -13.82 -10.81
N ASP A 246 34.06 -13.89 -10.52
CA ASP A 246 35.11 -13.24 -11.32
C ASP A 246 35.19 -13.76 -12.77
N ASN A 247 34.57 -14.90 -13.07
CA ASN A 247 34.46 -15.47 -14.42
C ASN A 247 33.19 -15.02 -15.15
N GLY A 248 32.31 -14.25 -14.51
CA GLY A 248 31.03 -13.82 -15.06
C GLY A 248 29.95 -14.91 -14.99
N VAL A 249 30.10 -15.90 -14.12
CA VAL A 249 29.17 -17.02 -13.94
C VAL A 249 28.44 -16.87 -12.60
N ALA A 250 27.13 -17.11 -12.61
CA ALA A 250 26.33 -17.25 -11.41
C ALA A 250 25.54 -18.56 -11.47
N THR A 251 25.39 -19.22 -10.33
CA THR A 251 24.64 -20.47 -10.19
C THR A 251 23.50 -20.26 -9.22
N LEU A 252 22.29 -20.65 -9.63
CA LEU A 252 21.10 -20.65 -8.80
C LEU A 252 20.53 -22.06 -8.81
N GLU A 253 20.51 -22.71 -7.65
CA GLU A 253 19.86 -24.00 -7.48
C GLU A 253 18.35 -23.78 -7.24
N ILE A 254 17.52 -24.56 -7.94
CA ILE A 254 16.07 -24.57 -7.81
C ILE A 254 15.66 -26.01 -7.46
N ASP A 255 15.47 -26.27 -6.17
CA ASP A 255 15.04 -27.58 -5.66
C ASP A 255 14.07 -27.37 -4.47
N PRO A 256 12.84 -27.91 -4.52
CA PRO A 256 12.21 -28.63 -5.64
C PRO A 256 11.70 -27.71 -6.75
N LEU A 257 11.43 -28.29 -7.93
CA LEU A 257 10.59 -27.64 -8.95
C LEU A 257 9.11 -27.73 -8.56
N ALA A 258 8.32 -26.77 -9.05
CA ALA A 258 6.88 -26.74 -8.84
C ALA A 258 6.17 -27.97 -9.40
N ASP A 259 5.06 -28.35 -8.77
CA ASP A 259 4.27 -29.51 -9.17
C ASP A 259 3.41 -29.23 -10.43
N SER A 260 3.48 -28.01 -10.97
CA SER A 260 2.86 -27.62 -12.24
C SER A 260 3.50 -28.34 -13.43
N ILE A 261 2.68 -29.07 -14.19
CA ILE A 261 3.08 -29.72 -15.44
C ILE A 261 2.93 -28.69 -16.56
N THR A 262 3.92 -27.80 -16.67
CA THR A 262 3.92 -26.66 -17.59
C THR A 262 5.33 -26.40 -18.16
N THR A 263 5.42 -25.43 -19.06
CA THR A 263 6.71 -24.82 -19.42
C THR A 263 6.87 -23.53 -18.64
N TRP A 264 7.87 -23.49 -17.76
CA TRP A 264 8.24 -22.28 -17.03
C TRP A 264 9.10 -21.41 -17.92
N ARG A 265 8.72 -20.14 -18.09
CA ARG A 265 9.55 -19.19 -18.84
C ARG A 265 10.51 -18.47 -17.89
N LEU A 266 11.77 -18.88 -17.94
CA LEU A 266 12.89 -18.20 -17.30
C LEU A 266 13.24 -16.93 -18.08
N SER A 267 13.26 -15.79 -17.41
CA SER A 267 13.73 -14.51 -17.92
C SER A 267 14.90 -14.05 -17.07
N ALA A 268 15.99 -13.67 -17.70
CA ALA A 268 17.16 -13.11 -17.02
C ALA A 268 17.50 -11.74 -17.63
N SER A 269 17.76 -10.77 -16.77
CA SER A 269 18.26 -9.44 -17.13
C SER A 269 19.55 -9.20 -16.40
N ALA A 270 20.56 -8.64 -17.05
CA ALA A 270 21.90 -8.50 -16.51
C ALA A 270 22.46 -7.09 -16.73
N ILE A 271 23.15 -6.56 -15.73
CA ILE A 271 23.97 -5.35 -15.83
C ILE A 271 25.40 -5.66 -15.42
N SER A 272 26.36 -5.39 -16.31
CA SER A 272 27.79 -5.50 -15.96
C SER A 272 28.25 -4.26 -15.20
N ALA A 273 29.33 -4.35 -14.40
CA ALA A 273 29.89 -3.18 -13.72
C ALA A 273 30.32 -2.03 -14.67
N GLY A 274 30.48 -2.30 -15.97
CA GLY A 274 30.72 -1.29 -17.00
C GLY A 274 29.45 -0.67 -17.59
N GLY A 275 28.27 -0.93 -17.02
CA GLY A 275 26.98 -0.37 -17.46
C GLY A 275 26.38 -1.02 -18.71
N ARG A 276 26.92 -2.15 -19.18
CA ARG A 276 26.33 -2.89 -20.32
C ARG A 276 25.16 -3.75 -19.83
N LEU A 277 24.06 -3.70 -20.59
CA LEU A 277 22.86 -4.48 -20.34
C LEU A 277 22.83 -5.75 -21.20
N GLY A 278 22.17 -6.79 -20.71
CA GLY A 278 21.86 -8.01 -21.46
C GLY A 278 20.59 -8.65 -20.96
N SER A 279 19.90 -9.40 -21.82
CA SER A 279 18.72 -10.17 -21.43
C SER A 279 18.64 -11.51 -22.17
N LEU A 280 17.97 -12.47 -21.55
CA LEU A 280 17.74 -13.82 -22.07
C LEU A 280 16.37 -14.32 -21.64
N GLN A 281 15.71 -15.08 -22.51
CA GLN A 281 14.53 -15.87 -22.16
C GLN A 281 14.73 -17.33 -22.56
N GLN A 282 14.33 -18.27 -21.69
CA GLN A 282 14.46 -19.70 -21.92
C GLN A 282 13.31 -20.46 -21.24
N GLY A 283 12.79 -21.51 -21.89
CA GLY A 283 11.77 -22.38 -21.31
C GLY A 283 12.38 -23.54 -20.52
N ILE A 284 11.81 -23.85 -19.35
CA ILE A 284 12.07 -25.04 -18.55
C ILE A 284 10.80 -25.89 -18.57
N ARG A 285 10.82 -26.98 -19.35
CA ARG A 285 9.66 -27.86 -19.50
C ARG A 285 9.61 -28.88 -18.36
N VAL A 286 8.52 -28.85 -17.59
CA VAL A 286 8.17 -29.87 -16.59
C VAL A 286 7.09 -30.75 -17.19
N PHE A 287 7.34 -32.06 -17.24
CA PHE A 287 6.43 -33.00 -17.88
C PHE A 287 6.34 -34.33 -17.13
N GLN A 288 5.11 -34.79 -16.92
CA GLN A 288 4.80 -36.11 -16.40
C GLN A 288 3.95 -36.85 -17.44
N PRO A 289 4.29 -38.09 -17.85
CA PRO A 289 3.56 -38.80 -18.90
C PRO A 289 2.14 -39.26 -18.50
N PHE A 290 1.90 -39.49 -17.21
CA PHE A 290 0.60 -39.88 -16.68
C PHE A 290 0.26 -39.01 -15.47
N PHE A 291 -0.83 -38.26 -15.54
CA PHE A 291 -1.24 -37.36 -14.45
C PHE A 291 -2.74 -37.06 -14.47
N VAL A 292 -3.24 -36.59 -13.33
CA VAL A 292 -4.62 -36.12 -13.15
C VAL A 292 -4.63 -34.62 -12.87
N ASP A 293 -5.60 -33.92 -13.42
CA ASP A 293 -5.82 -32.50 -13.11
C ASP A 293 -7.28 -32.26 -12.75
N VAL A 294 -7.51 -31.23 -11.94
CA VAL A 294 -8.85 -30.81 -11.52
C VAL A 294 -9.03 -29.35 -11.89
N ASP A 295 -10.11 -29.06 -12.59
CA ASP A 295 -10.45 -27.69 -13.00
C ASP A 295 -11.56 -27.17 -12.07
N LEU A 296 -11.22 -26.15 -11.28
CA LEU A 296 -12.02 -25.62 -10.20
C LEU A 296 -12.37 -24.15 -10.49
N PRO A 297 -13.61 -23.72 -10.23
CA PRO A 297 -13.93 -22.31 -10.21
C PRO A 297 -13.18 -21.59 -9.09
N VAL A 298 -13.11 -20.26 -9.18
CA VAL A 298 -12.48 -19.40 -8.16
C VAL A 298 -13.10 -19.63 -6.78
N ALA A 299 -14.42 -19.78 -6.72
CA ALA A 299 -15.16 -20.13 -5.52
C ALA A 299 -16.46 -20.87 -5.88
N PHE A 300 -16.98 -21.64 -4.92
CA PHE A 300 -18.33 -22.20 -4.92
C PHE A 300 -19.20 -21.46 -3.91
N THR A 301 -20.52 -21.56 -4.04
CA THR A 301 -21.46 -21.18 -3.00
C THR A 301 -21.96 -22.42 -2.25
N ARG A 302 -22.21 -22.29 -0.94
CA ARG A 302 -22.79 -23.38 -0.15
C ARG A 302 -24.13 -23.85 -0.73
N GLY A 303 -24.27 -25.16 -0.93
CA GLY A 303 -25.44 -25.78 -1.53
C GLY A 303 -25.35 -25.95 -3.04
N ASP A 304 -24.30 -25.43 -3.68
CA ASP A 304 -24.08 -25.63 -5.11
C ASP A 304 -23.96 -27.12 -5.44
N GLU A 305 -24.63 -27.52 -6.52
CA GLU A 305 -24.48 -28.82 -7.16
C GLU A 305 -23.74 -28.63 -8.48
N VAL A 306 -22.51 -29.12 -8.55
CA VAL A 306 -21.61 -28.90 -9.68
C VAL A 306 -21.15 -30.21 -10.27
N SER A 307 -21.02 -30.24 -11.59
CA SER A 307 -20.43 -31.38 -12.29
C SER A 307 -18.94 -31.10 -12.50
N MET A 308 -18.12 -31.47 -11.52
CA MET A 308 -16.71 -31.08 -11.46
C MET A 308 -15.89 -31.85 -12.51
N PRO A 309 -15.23 -31.14 -13.45
CA PRO A 309 -14.37 -31.77 -14.43
C PRO A 309 -13.05 -32.23 -13.80
N ILE A 310 -12.78 -33.53 -13.91
CA ILE A 310 -11.49 -34.15 -13.60
C ILE A 310 -10.92 -34.71 -14.89
N VAL A 311 -9.72 -34.29 -15.26
CA VAL A 311 -9.07 -34.70 -16.49
C VAL A 311 -7.93 -35.66 -16.18
N VAL A 312 -7.94 -36.83 -16.80
CA VAL A 312 -6.87 -37.82 -16.71
C VAL A 312 -6.12 -37.84 -18.04
N TYR A 313 -4.81 -37.65 -17.97
CA TYR A 313 -3.91 -37.63 -19.12
C TYR A 313 -3.08 -38.91 -19.17
N ASN A 314 -3.16 -39.64 -20.28
CA ASN A 314 -2.31 -40.80 -20.54
C ASN A 314 -1.44 -40.56 -21.78
N TYR A 315 -0.26 -39.95 -21.63
CA TYR A 315 0.73 -39.78 -22.70
C TYR A 315 1.67 -40.98 -22.84
N LEU A 316 1.41 -42.10 -22.17
CA LEU A 316 2.16 -43.34 -22.36
C LEU A 316 1.79 -44.01 -23.68
N ASP A 317 2.69 -44.86 -24.19
CA ASP A 317 2.48 -45.66 -25.41
C ASP A 317 1.53 -46.86 -25.19
N GLU A 318 1.10 -47.10 -23.96
CA GLU A 318 0.25 -48.23 -23.57
C GLU A 318 -1.11 -47.75 -23.04
N PRO A 319 -2.20 -48.49 -23.31
CA PRO A 319 -3.50 -48.22 -22.70
C PRO A 319 -3.45 -48.45 -21.18
N GLN A 320 -4.21 -47.67 -20.42
CA GLN A 320 -4.28 -47.72 -18.96
C GLN A 320 -5.72 -47.93 -18.49
N THR A 321 -5.91 -48.89 -17.59
CA THR A 321 -7.13 -49.00 -16.77
C THR A 321 -6.91 -48.19 -15.50
N VAL A 322 -7.56 -47.03 -15.39
CA VAL A 322 -7.36 -46.07 -14.30
C VAL A 322 -8.46 -46.20 -13.24
N GLU A 323 -8.05 -46.32 -11.98
CA GLU A 323 -8.88 -46.15 -10.79
C GLU A 323 -8.74 -44.69 -10.29
N LEU A 324 -9.80 -43.88 -10.45
CA LEU A 324 -9.87 -42.49 -9.99
C LEU A 324 -10.64 -42.40 -8.67
N ALA A 325 -10.02 -41.85 -7.63
CA ALA A 325 -10.62 -41.64 -6.32
C ALA A 325 -10.54 -40.16 -5.89
N LEU A 326 -11.55 -39.72 -5.15
CA LEU A 326 -11.55 -38.45 -4.42
C LEU A 326 -11.50 -38.74 -2.92
N ASP A 327 -10.72 -37.97 -2.16
CA ASP A 327 -10.64 -38.12 -0.70
C ASP A 327 -11.98 -37.74 -0.06
N ALA A 328 -12.54 -38.62 0.78
CA ALA A 328 -13.77 -38.33 1.51
C ALA A 328 -13.57 -37.12 2.45
N ALA A 329 -14.53 -36.19 2.45
CA ALA A 329 -14.54 -35.04 3.33
C ALA A 329 -15.97 -34.70 3.78
N ASP A 330 -16.10 -33.93 4.85
CA ASP A 330 -17.37 -33.51 5.44
C ASP A 330 -17.96 -32.24 4.83
N TRP A 331 -17.19 -31.54 3.98
CA TRP A 331 -17.57 -30.28 3.34
C TRP A 331 -18.20 -30.46 1.96
N TYR A 332 -18.20 -31.67 1.39
CA TYR A 332 -18.91 -31.97 0.15
C TYR A 332 -19.51 -33.39 0.15
N GLU A 333 -20.50 -33.59 -0.72
CA GLU A 333 -21.13 -34.88 -0.97
C GLU A 333 -21.00 -35.24 -2.46
N ARG A 334 -20.66 -36.50 -2.76
CA ARG A 334 -20.71 -37.04 -4.13
C ARG A 334 -22.13 -37.51 -4.45
N LEU A 335 -22.72 -36.97 -5.52
CA LEU A 335 -24.09 -37.30 -5.93
C LEU A 335 -24.20 -38.54 -6.81
N ASP A 336 -23.07 -39.08 -7.27
CA ASP A 336 -22.97 -40.27 -8.11
C ASP A 336 -22.73 -41.57 -7.32
N ALA A 337 -22.57 -41.49 -6.01
CA ALA A 337 -22.28 -42.62 -5.14
C ALA A 337 -23.48 -42.96 -4.24
N ASP A 338 -24.02 -44.17 -4.38
CA ASP A 338 -25.11 -44.69 -3.53
C ASP A 338 -24.65 -45.05 -2.10
N ASP A 339 -23.33 -45.02 -1.82
CA ASP A 339 -22.73 -45.32 -0.53
C ASP A 339 -21.68 -44.26 -0.16
N ALA A 340 -21.63 -43.88 1.12
CA ALA A 340 -20.64 -42.93 1.67
C ALA A 340 -19.18 -43.41 1.55
N GLN A 341 -18.96 -44.63 1.07
CA GLN A 341 -17.66 -45.16 0.66
C GLN A 341 -17.52 -44.99 -0.85
N ALA A 342 -16.97 -43.84 -1.25
CA ALA A 342 -16.63 -43.51 -2.62
C ALA A 342 -15.81 -44.62 -3.30
N GLN A 343 -16.47 -45.52 -4.04
CA GLN A 343 -15.74 -46.46 -4.89
C GLN A 343 -14.95 -45.67 -5.94
N PRO A 344 -13.70 -46.07 -6.24
CA PRO A 344 -12.94 -45.44 -7.30
C PRO A 344 -13.65 -45.64 -8.65
N LEU A 345 -13.78 -44.57 -9.44
CA LEU A 345 -14.29 -44.68 -10.80
C LEU A 345 -13.26 -45.39 -11.67
N ARG A 346 -13.68 -46.44 -12.39
CA ARG A 346 -12.84 -47.18 -13.33
C ARG A 346 -13.01 -46.67 -14.75
N ILE A 347 -11.89 -46.32 -15.38
CA ILE A 347 -11.87 -45.66 -16.68
C ILE A 347 -10.79 -46.31 -17.55
N GLU A 348 -11.15 -46.74 -18.75
CA GLU A 348 -10.18 -47.25 -19.74
C GLU A 348 -9.69 -46.11 -20.62
N LEU A 349 -8.39 -45.78 -20.59
CA LEU A 349 -7.76 -44.81 -21.50
C LEU A 349 -6.87 -45.54 -22.50
N ALA A 350 -6.98 -45.18 -23.78
CA ALA A 350 -6.03 -45.61 -24.80
C ALA A 350 -4.66 -44.91 -24.64
N ALA A 351 -3.65 -45.42 -25.33
CA ALA A 351 -2.34 -44.78 -25.43
C ALA A 351 -2.47 -43.38 -26.06
N GLY A 352 -1.86 -42.36 -25.45
CA GLY A 352 -1.96 -40.97 -25.88
C GLY A 352 -3.33 -40.32 -25.68
N GLU A 353 -4.28 -40.96 -24.99
CA GLU A 353 -5.62 -40.42 -24.77
C GLU A 353 -5.66 -39.47 -23.57
N VAL A 354 -6.45 -38.41 -23.70
CA VAL A 354 -6.86 -37.52 -22.60
C VAL A 354 -8.36 -37.64 -22.43
N ARG A 355 -8.83 -37.85 -21.21
CA ARG A 355 -10.27 -37.98 -20.92
C ARG A 355 -10.69 -37.10 -19.76
N SER A 356 -11.75 -36.32 -19.98
CA SER A 356 -12.43 -35.54 -18.95
C SER A 356 -13.62 -36.32 -18.40
N LEU A 357 -13.73 -36.39 -17.08
CA LEU A 357 -14.83 -37.00 -16.35
C LEU A 357 -15.51 -35.93 -15.53
N HIS A 358 -16.82 -36.04 -15.37
CA HIS A 358 -17.57 -35.06 -14.60
C HIS A 358 -18.12 -35.75 -13.36
N VAL A 359 -17.61 -35.38 -12.19
CA VAL A 359 -18.05 -35.93 -10.91
C VAL A 359 -19.03 -34.95 -10.28
N PRO A 360 -20.31 -35.32 -10.10
CA PRO A 360 -21.29 -34.43 -9.51
C PRO A 360 -21.07 -34.32 -7.99
N LEU A 361 -20.78 -33.10 -7.52
CA LEU A 361 -20.53 -32.77 -6.12
C LEU A 361 -21.56 -31.77 -5.61
N ARG A 362 -21.97 -31.89 -4.34
CA ARG A 362 -22.73 -30.89 -3.60
C ARG A 362 -21.89 -30.27 -2.50
N MET A 363 -21.82 -28.95 -2.44
CA MET A 363 -21.03 -28.21 -1.44
C MET A 363 -21.83 -28.00 -0.14
N LEU A 364 -21.27 -28.36 1.02
CA LEU A 364 -22.00 -28.42 2.29
C LEU A 364 -21.56 -27.35 3.31
N SER A 365 -20.26 -27.05 3.37
CA SER A 365 -19.65 -26.26 4.44
C SER A 365 -18.87 -25.07 3.89
N VAL A 366 -19.14 -23.87 4.42
CA VAL A 366 -18.43 -22.62 4.08
C VAL A 366 -16.97 -22.69 4.57
N GLY A 367 -16.05 -22.08 3.83
CA GLY A 367 -14.65 -21.92 4.21
C GLY A 367 -13.67 -22.33 3.11
N GLN A 368 -12.37 -22.32 3.47
CA GLN A 368 -11.30 -22.86 2.63
C GLN A 368 -11.09 -24.33 2.94
N HIS A 369 -11.11 -25.15 1.90
CA HIS A 369 -10.98 -26.60 1.95
C HIS A 369 -9.90 -27.08 0.98
N ARG A 370 -9.55 -28.36 1.07
CA ARG A 370 -8.62 -29.00 0.13
C ARG A 370 -9.26 -30.23 -0.49
N LEU A 371 -9.27 -30.27 -1.82
CA LEU A 371 -9.74 -31.40 -2.59
C LEU A 371 -8.55 -32.19 -3.12
N THR A 372 -8.46 -33.48 -2.80
CA THR A 372 -7.47 -34.39 -3.38
C THR A 372 -8.15 -35.32 -4.39
N ALA A 373 -7.59 -35.39 -5.60
CA ALA A 373 -7.93 -36.41 -6.59
C ALA A 373 -6.73 -37.33 -6.84
N THR A 374 -6.95 -38.65 -6.80
CA THR A 374 -5.93 -39.67 -6.99
C THR A 374 -6.28 -40.56 -8.17
N ALA A 375 -5.40 -40.66 -9.16
CA ALA A 375 -5.53 -41.57 -10.30
C ALA A 375 -4.46 -42.66 -10.25
N ARG A 376 -4.86 -43.93 -10.38
CA ARG A 376 -3.93 -45.09 -10.41
C ARG A 376 -4.15 -45.92 -11.66
N GLY A 377 -3.14 -46.11 -12.49
CA GLY A 377 -3.20 -46.91 -13.71
C GLY A 377 -1.99 -47.83 -13.84
N GLY A 378 -2.21 -49.16 -13.88
CA GLY A 378 -1.13 -50.14 -14.00
C GLY A 378 -0.06 -49.98 -12.90
N GLU A 379 1.17 -49.65 -13.31
CA GLU A 379 2.31 -49.36 -12.43
C GLU A 379 2.53 -47.85 -12.18
N THR A 380 1.63 -47.00 -12.67
CA THR A 380 1.70 -45.54 -12.53
C THR A 380 0.59 -45.01 -11.63
N ALA A 381 0.87 -43.91 -10.94
CA ALA A 381 -0.12 -43.21 -10.12
C ALA A 381 0.25 -41.74 -10.01
N ASP A 382 -0.76 -40.87 -9.94
CA ASP A 382 -0.62 -39.43 -9.68
C ASP A 382 -1.72 -39.00 -8.71
N ALA A 383 -1.43 -38.00 -7.90
CA ALA A 383 -2.43 -37.36 -7.05
C ALA A 383 -2.24 -35.84 -7.10
N ILE A 384 -3.34 -35.11 -7.13
CA ILE A 384 -3.37 -33.64 -7.12
C ILE A 384 -4.23 -33.16 -5.97
N ARG A 385 -3.75 -32.15 -5.25
CA ARG A 385 -4.48 -31.45 -4.20
C ARG A 385 -4.60 -29.97 -4.53
N ARG A 386 -5.83 -29.46 -4.57
CA ARG A 386 -6.13 -28.05 -4.81
C ARG A 386 -6.92 -27.45 -3.66
N GLU A 387 -6.73 -26.16 -3.44
CA GLU A 387 -7.53 -25.38 -2.51
C GLU A 387 -8.89 -25.05 -3.15
N VAL A 388 -9.95 -25.11 -2.34
CA VAL A 388 -11.33 -24.86 -2.74
C VAL A 388 -11.94 -23.86 -1.76
N THR A 389 -12.44 -22.74 -2.26
CA THR A 389 -13.18 -21.76 -1.45
C THR A 389 -14.68 -21.98 -1.61
N ILE A 390 -15.40 -22.10 -0.49
CA ILE A 390 -16.86 -22.18 -0.45
C ILE A 390 -17.38 -20.95 0.30
N GLU A 391 -18.13 -20.11 -0.40
CA GLU A 391 -18.75 -18.90 0.10
C GLU A 391 -20.15 -19.18 0.71
N PRO A 392 -20.59 -18.36 1.67
CA PRO A 392 -21.94 -18.47 2.23
C PRO A 392 -23.02 -18.08 1.22
N ASN A 393 -24.16 -18.75 1.28
CA ASN A 393 -25.29 -18.56 0.36
C ASN A 393 -26.35 -17.56 0.87
N GLY A 394 -25.92 -16.43 1.43
CA GLY A 394 -26.81 -15.42 2.02
C GLY A 394 -26.32 -13.99 1.80
N ASP A 395 -27.09 -13.03 2.29
CA ASP A 395 -26.73 -11.62 2.19
C ASP A 395 -25.62 -11.27 3.20
N PRO A 396 -24.57 -10.55 2.79
CA PRO A 396 -23.52 -10.11 3.70
C PRO A 396 -24.10 -9.16 4.75
N TYR A 397 -23.83 -9.46 6.02
CA TYR A 397 -24.19 -8.60 7.15
C TYR A 397 -22.92 -8.18 7.88
N GLU A 398 -22.62 -6.89 7.82
CA GLU A 398 -21.47 -6.31 8.52
C GLU A 398 -21.94 -5.45 9.69
N SER A 399 -21.29 -5.64 10.84
CA SER A 399 -21.48 -4.80 12.02
C SER A 399 -20.14 -4.21 12.41
N LEU A 400 -20.04 -2.88 12.34
CA LEU A 400 -18.82 -2.15 12.65
C LEU A 400 -18.97 -1.43 14.01
N SER A 401 -18.03 -1.67 14.90
CA SER A 401 -17.84 -0.90 16.13
C SER A 401 -16.46 -0.25 16.09
N ASN A 402 -16.41 1.07 16.27
CA ASN A 402 -15.17 1.85 16.27
C ASN A 402 -15.09 2.76 17.49
N GLY A 403 -13.87 3.15 17.86
CA GLY A 403 -13.64 4.05 18.98
C GLY A 403 -12.17 4.24 19.31
N THR A 404 -11.90 5.16 20.23
CA THR A 404 -10.56 5.39 20.78
C THR A 404 -10.39 4.58 22.07
N LEU A 405 -9.29 3.83 22.16
CA LEU A 405 -8.98 3.03 23.35
C LEU A 405 -8.25 3.88 24.40
N ASP A 406 -9.00 4.58 25.25
CA ASP A 406 -8.46 5.37 26.37
C ASP A 406 -8.43 4.60 27.72
N SER A 407 -9.14 3.47 27.77
CA SER A 407 -9.26 2.58 28.92
C SER A 407 -9.51 1.14 28.45
N PRO A 408 -9.39 0.11 29.31
CA PRO A 408 -9.81 -1.24 28.96
C PRO A 408 -11.23 -1.25 28.39
N PHE A 409 -11.44 -2.01 27.33
CA PHE A 409 -12.68 -2.09 26.56
C PHE A 409 -13.18 -3.53 26.51
N GLU A 410 -14.50 -3.68 26.58
CA GLU A 410 -15.21 -4.95 26.42
C GLU A 410 -16.38 -4.70 25.47
N THR A 411 -16.59 -5.62 24.53
CA THR A 411 -17.72 -5.57 23.59
C THR A 411 -18.31 -6.95 23.38
N THR A 412 -19.63 -6.97 23.19
CA THR A 412 -20.37 -8.18 22.88
C THR A 412 -20.80 -8.13 21.43
N ILE A 413 -20.34 -9.09 20.62
CA ILE A 413 -20.74 -9.22 19.22
C ILE A 413 -21.93 -10.17 19.16
N GLN A 414 -23.06 -9.68 18.68
CA GLN A 414 -24.27 -10.48 18.48
C GLN A 414 -24.22 -11.10 17.08
N ILE A 415 -24.17 -12.42 17.01
CA ILE A 415 -24.29 -13.17 15.75
C ILE A 415 -25.78 -13.43 15.51
N PRO A 416 -26.36 -13.00 14.38
CA PRO A 416 -27.78 -13.24 14.09
C PRO A 416 -28.13 -14.73 14.07
N ASP A 417 -29.33 -15.08 14.55
CA ASP A 417 -29.80 -16.49 14.59
C ASP A 417 -29.91 -17.13 13.19
N ASN A 418 -30.07 -16.30 12.16
CA ASN A 418 -30.13 -16.72 10.75
C ASN A 418 -28.76 -16.73 10.06
N ALA A 419 -27.65 -16.54 10.80
CA ALA A 419 -26.32 -16.58 10.23
C ALA A 419 -26.00 -17.97 9.65
N VAL A 420 -25.40 -18.00 8.47
CA VAL A 420 -24.97 -19.26 7.84
C VAL A 420 -23.85 -19.87 8.69
N PRO A 421 -23.93 -21.16 9.09
CA PRO A 421 -22.86 -21.80 9.86
C PRO A 421 -21.50 -21.67 9.17
N GLY A 422 -20.47 -21.27 9.93
CA GLY A 422 -19.11 -21.06 9.40
C GLY A 422 -18.89 -19.72 8.67
N SER A 423 -19.93 -18.90 8.48
CA SER A 423 -19.80 -17.59 7.81
C SER A 423 -19.34 -16.46 8.73
N ALA A 424 -19.49 -16.62 10.04
CA ALA A 424 -19.18 -15.56 11.00
C ALA A 424 -17.67 -15.32 11.08
N GLN A 425 -17.26 -14.10 10.75
CA GLN A 425 -15.89 -13.63 10.86
C GLN A 425 -15.86 -12.39 11.76
N VAL A 426 -14.84 -12.30 12.63
CA VAL A 426 -14.62 -11.15 13.50
C VAL A 426 -13.22 -10.63 13.28
N PHE A 427 -13.13 -9.36 12.89
CA PHE A 427 -11.86 -8.67 12.72
C PHE A 427 -11.72 -7.60 13.80
N ALA A 428 -10.60 -7.63 14.53
CA ALA A 428 -10.23 -6.59 15.46
C ALA A 428 -8.99 -5.87 14.91
N LYS A 429 -9.17 -4.61 14.50
CA LYS A 429 -8.09 -3.76 13.98
C LYS A 429 -7.73 -2.70 15.01
N PHE A 430 -6.45 -2.63 15.37
CA PHE A 430 -5.94 -1.67 16.34
C PHE A 430 -4.99 -0.69 15.66
N TYR A 431 -5.33 0.59 15.73
CA TYR A 431 -4.51 1.65 15.18
C TYR A 431 -3.79 2.40 16.31
N PRO A 432 -2.45 2.56 16.25
CA PRO A 432 -1.72 3.31 17.26
C PRO A 432 -2.00 4.83 17.20
N SER A 433 -2.61 5.30 16.10
CA SER A 433 -3.05 6.68 15.93
C SER A 433 -4.18 6.77 14.90
N THR A 434 -4.95 7.85 14.94
CA THR A 434 -5.95 8.17 13.89
C THR A 434 -5.30 8.30 12.51
N PHE A 435 -4.04 8.74 12.45
CA PHE A 435 -3.29 8.80 11.21
C PHE A 435 -3.00 7.41 10.63
N SER A 436 -2.66 6.41 11.46
CA SER A 436 -2.44 5.04 11.00
C SER A 436 -3.71 4.41 10.42
N GLN A 437 -4.88 4.73 11.00
CA GLN A 437 -6.18 4.34 10.44
C GLN A 437 -6.42 4.98 9.08
N LEU A 438 -6.09 6.27 8.95
CA LEU A 438 -6.15 6.95 7.67
C LEU A 438 -5.20 6.29 6.67
N VAL A 439 -3.94 6.02 7.01
CA VAL A 439 -2.97 5.38 6.09
C VAL A 439 -3.42 4.00 5.62
N GLU A 440 -3.88 3.11 6.51
CA GLU A 440 -4.43 1.82 6.07
C GLU A 440 -5.67 2.02 5.19
N GLY A 441 -6.53 2.98 5.55
CA GLY A 441 -7.64 3.40 4.70
C GLY A 441 -7.16 3.93 3.34
N LEU A 442 -6.04 4.65 3.29
CA LEU A 442 -5.47 5.24 2.08
C LEU A 442 -4.85 4.17 1.16
N ASP A 443 -4.17 3.17 1.71
CA ASP A 443 -3.69 2.00 0.95
C ASP A 443 -4.88 1.22 0.34
N GLY A 444 -6.01 1.14 1.04
CA GLY A 444 -7.26 0.57 0.50
C GLY A 444 -8.05 1.50 -0.44
N ILE A 445 -7.80 2.82 -0.38
CA ILE A 445 -8.43 3.83 -1.26
C ILE A 445 -7.74 3.85 -2.64
N PHE A 446 -6.43 3.58 -2.71
CA PHE A 446 -5.70 3.54 -3.98
C PHE A 446 -6.13 2.37 -4.85
N ALA A 447 -7.09 2.63 -5.74
CA ALA A 447 -7.59 1.65 -6.69
C ALA A 447 -7.36 2.10 -8.14
N GLN A 448 -7.28 1.12 -9.04
CA GLN A 448 -7.14 1.38 -10.48
C GLN A 448 -8.49 1.81 -11.08
N PRO A 449 -8.54 2.90 -11.86
CA PRO A 449 -9.77 3.40 -12.45
C PRO A 449 -10.35 2.47 -13.53
N HIS A 450 -11.67 2.38 -13.57
CA HIS A 450 -12.43 1.53 -14.50
C HIS A 450 -13.84 2.10 -14.77
N GLY A 451 -14.56 1.54 -15.76
CA GLY A 451 -15.99 1.84 -15.96
C GLY A 451 -16.30 3.19 -16.63
N CYS A 452 -17.53 3.67 -16.50
CA CYS A 452 -17.98 4.96 -17.03
C CYS A 452 -17.31 6.16 -16.30
N PHE A 453 -17.64 7.40 -16.65
CA PHE A 453 -17.10 8.59 -15.97
C PHE A 453 -17.28 8.50 -14.45
N GLU A 454 -18.49 8.17 -13.98
CA GLU A 454 -18.80 8.13 -12.54
C GLU A 454 -17.88 7.16 -11.79
N GLN A 455 -17.74 5.96 -12.32
CA GLN A 455 -16.95 4.89 -11.72
C GLN A 455 -15.45 5.24 -11.77
N THR A 456 -15.02 5.82 -12.89
CA THR A 456 -13.65 6.29 -13.07
C THR A 456 -13.31 7.39 -12.06
N SER A 457 -14.19 8.39 -11.92
CA SER A 457 -14.04 9.52 -11.00
C SER A 457 -14.15 9.09 -9.54
N SER A 458 -15.10 8.21 -9.21
CA SER A 458 -15.27 7.63 -7.86
C SER A 458 -14.06 6.81 -7.40
N THR A 459 -13.20 6.41 -8.33
CA THR A 459 -11.91 5.78 -8.02
C THR A 459 -10.77 6.81 -8.03
N THR A 460 -10.74 7.68 -9.04
CA THR A 460 -9.62 8.61 -9.28
C THR A 460 -9.61 9.77 -8.30
N TYR A 461 -10.76 10.34 -7.96
CA TYR A 461 -10.84 11.50 -7.09
C TYR A 461 -10.40 11.16 -5.64
N PRO A 462 -10.81 10.02 -5.04
CA PRO A 462 -10.21 9.58 -3.78
C PRO A 462 -8.69 9.41 -3.85
N ASN A 463 -8.14 8.86 -4.94
CA ASN A 463 -6.68 8.76 -5.13
C ASN A 463 -6.01 10.14 -5.10
N VAL A 464 -6.62 11.14 -5.75
CA VAL A 464 -6.15 12.53 -5.75
C VAL A 464 -6.12 13.11 -4.34
N LEU A 465 -7.24 13.03 -3.62
CA LEU A 465 -7.37 13.59 -2.27
C LEU A 465 -6.44 12.88 -1.27
N ALA A 466 -6.31 11.56 -1.41
CA ALA A 466 -5.40 10.74 -0.63
C ALA A 466 -3.94 11.18 -0.81
N LEU A 467 -3.50 11.34 -2.05
CA LEU A 467 -2.14 11.78 -2.35
C LEU A 467 -1.87 13.22 -1.90
N ASP A 468 -2.83 14.13 -2.09
CA ASP A 468 -2.71 15.52 -1.62
C ASP A 468 -2.56 15.57 -0.10
N TYR A 469 -3.37 14.79 0.62
CA TYR A 469 -3.26 14.65 2.06
C TYR A 469 -1.88 14.14 2.49
N LEU A 470 -1.41 13.03 1.93
CA LEU A 470 -0.10 12.44 2.26
C LEU A 470 1.06 13.41 2.00
N ARG A 471 1.00 14.20 0.92
CA ARG A 471 1.99 15.24 0.63
C ARG A 471 1.95 16.38 1.63
N ARG A 472 0.75 16.87 1.98
CA ARG A 472 0.56 17.96 2.95
C ARG A 472 1.01 17.58 4.35
N THR A 473 0.78 16.33 4.76
CA THR A 473 1.23 15.83 6.07
C THR A 473 2.69 15.33 6.08
N ARG A 474 3.34 15.26 4.90
CA ARG A 474 4.72 14.76 4.70
C ARG A 474 4.92 13.31 5.15
N GLN A 475 3.94 12.47 4.86
CA GLN A 475 3.92 11.07 5.29
C GLN A 475 3.80 10.08 4.11
N ALA A 476 4.03 10.55 2.88
CA ALA A 476 4.04 9.70 1.70
C ALA A 476 5.31 8.80 1.67
N ALA A 477 5.10 7.48 1.62
CA ALA A 477 6.15 6.55 1.23
C ALA A 477 6.40 6.66 -0.29
N PRO A 478 7.65 6.63 -0.78
CA PRO A 478 7.94 6.81 -2.21
C PRO A 478 7.20 5.82 -3.13
N GLU A 479 7.09 4.55 -2.72
CA GLU A 479 6.43 3.49 -3.47
C GLU A 479 4.92 3.74 -3.60
N VAL A 480 4.26 4.11 -2.49
CA VAL A 480 2.83 4.45 -2.44
C VAL A 480 2.55 5.69 -3.27
N GLU A 481 3.42 6.71 -3.20
CA GLU A 481 3.28 7.90 -4.04
C GLU A 481 3.43 7.59 -5.53
N ALA A 482 4.39 6.72 -5.92
CA ALA A 482 4.57 6.31 -7.31
C ALA A 482 3.32 5.58 -7.84
N GLN A 483 2.77 4.65 -7.05
CA GLN A 483 1.55 3.93 -7.40
C GLN A 483 0.35 4.89 -7.50
N ALA A 484 0.16 5.77 -6.53
CA ALA A 484 -0.91 6.77 -6.54
C ALA A 484 -0.84 7.67 -7.78
N ARG A 485 0.37 8.16 -8.12
CA ARG A 485 0.59 8.96 -9.34
C ARG A 485 0.25 8.19 -10.61
N GLN A 486 0.59 6.90 -10.69
CA GLN A 486 0.24 6.05 -11.82
C GLN A 486 -1.28 5.91 -11.97
N TYR A 487 -2.00 5.64 -10.87
CA TYR A 487 -3.46 5.50 -10.92
C TYR A 487 -4.16 6.82 -11.25
N ILE A 488 -3.70 7.94 -10.68
CA ILE A 488 -4.20 9.28 -11.02
C ILE A 488 -3.95 9.58 -12.50
N HIS A 489 -2.78 9.24 -13.03
CA HIS A 489 -2.48 9.45 -14.45
C HIS A 489 -3.42 8.64 -15.36
N LEU A 490 -3.63 7.35 -15.06
CA LEU A 490 -4.57 6.51 -15.80
C LEU A 490 -6.01 7.05 -15.70
N GLY A 491 -6.39 7.51 -14.52
CA GLY A 491 -7.70 8.11 -14.25
C GLY A 491 -7.90 9.37 -15.08
N TYR A 492 -6.93 10.28 -15.05
CA TYR A 492 -6.92 11.49 -15.86
C TYR A 492 -7.10 11.19 -17.35
N GLN A 493 -6.27 10.31 -17.92
CA GLN A 493 -6.36 9.93 -19.33
C GLN A 493 -7.72 9.33 -19.69
N ARG A 494 -8.29 8.51 -18.80
CA ARG A 494 -9.62 7.93 -19.00
C ARG A 494 -10.72 8.97 -18.92
N LEU A 495 -10.67 9.88 -17.93
CA LEU A 495 -11.67 10.94 -17.77
C LEU A 495 -11.78 11.83 -19.02
N LEU A 496 -10.65 12.14 -19.66
CA LEU A 496 -10.62 12.89 -20.93
C LEU A 496 -11.42 12.22 -22.05
N THR A 497 -11.57 10.90 -22.05
CA THR A 497 -12.32 10.17 -23.10
C THR A 497 -13.82 10.41 -23.05
N PHE A 498 -14.31 10.99 -21.95
CA PHE A 498 -15.72 11.28 -21.71
C PHE A 498 -16.10 12.75 -21.98
N GLU A 499 -15.14 13.55 -22.43
CA GLU A 499 -15.38 14.93 -22.83
C GLU A 499 -16.18 14.96 -24.15
N VAL A 500 -17.22 15.78 -24.17
CA VAL A 500 -18.04 16.09 -25.34
C VAL A 500 -17.56 17.41 -25.94
N ASP A 501 -17.66 17.53 -27.26
CA ASP A 501 -17.38 18.76 -28.01
C ASP A 501 -17.95 20.01 -27.31
N GLY A 502 -17.06 20.94 -26.97
CA GLY A 502 -17.39 22.18 -26.26
C GLY A 502 -16.93 22.22 -24.79
N GLY A 503 -16.46 21.11 -24.22
CA GLY A 503 -15.83 21.08 -22.89
C GLY A 503 -16.71 20.53 -21.75
N GLY A 504 -17.90 20.03 -22.05
CA GLY A 504 -18.74 19.34 -21.07
C GLY A 504 -18.43 17.84 -21.02
N PHE A 505 -18.87 17.15 -19.97
CA PHE A 505 -18.67 15.70 -19.79
C PHE A 505 -19.99 14.93 -19.79
N ASP A 506 -19.94 13.70 -20.30
CA ASP A 506 -21.02 12.71 -20.29
C ASP A 506 -20.53 11.39 -19.64
N TRP A 507 -21.43 10.54 -19.14
CA TRP A 507 -21.06 9.27 -18.53
C TRP A 507 -20.27 8.35 -19.47
N PHE A 508 -20.55 8.42 -20.76
CA PHE A 508 -19.98 7.56 -21.79
C PHE A 508 -19.26 8.34 -22.90
N GLY A 509 -19.14 9.67 -22.76
CA GLY A 509 -18.55 10.55 -23.77
C GLY A 509 -19.45 10.87 -24.96
N ASN A 510 -20.76 10.66 -24.83
CA ASN A 510 -21.71 10.96 -25.89
C ASN A 510 -22.45 12.30 -25.62
N PRO A 511 -22.65 13.15 -26.64
CA PRO A 511 -23.51 14.33 -26.48
C PRO A 511 -24.97 13.93 -26.20
N PRO A 512 -25.71 14.72 -25.40
CA PRO A 512 -25.30 15.98 -24.75
C PRO A 512 -24.61 15.77 -23.40
N ALA A 513 -23.67 16.65 -23.06
CA ALA A 513 -23.03 16.65 -21.74
C ALA A 513 -23.98 17.01 -20.58
N HIS A 514 -23.66 16.49 -19.41
CA HIS A 514 -24.38 16.67 -18.14
C HIS A 514 -23.76 17.77 -17.29
N THR A 515 -24.56 18.74 -16.82
CA THR A 515 -24.04 19.91 -16.09
C THR A 515 -23.50 19.56 -14.71
N GLN A 516 -24.18 18.70 -13.96
CA GLN A 516 -23.71 18.26 -12.64
C GLN A 516 -22.43 17.44 -12.75
N LEU A 517 -22.40 16.49 -13.67
CA LEU A 517 -21.23 15.68 -13.94
C LEU A 517 -20.02 16.52 -14.34
N THR A 518 -20.24 17.48 -15.23
CA THR A 518 -19.19 18.42 -15.65
C THR A 518 -18.68 19.26 -14.50
N ALA A 519 -19.56 19.68 -13.57
CA ALA A 519 -19.16 20.40 -12.37
C ALA A 519 -18.36 19.52 -11.39
N TYR A 520 -18.74 18.25 -11.24
CA TYR A 520 -17.98 17.28 -10.45
C TYR A 520 -16.58 17.06 -11.04
N GLY A 521 -16.50 16.82 -12.36
CA GLY A 521 -15.23 16.73 -13.07
C GLY A 521 -14.37 18.00 -12.94
N LEU A 522 -14.98 19.19 -12.96
CA LEU A 522 -14.25 20.44 -12.75
C LEU A 522 -13.59 20.48 -11.35
N MET A 523 -14.33 20.12 -10.30
CA MET A 523 -13.78 20.03 -8.94
C MET A 523 -12.63 19.01 -8.89
N GLU A 524 -12.84 17.83 -9.47
CA GLU A 524 -11.83 16.78 -9.52
C GLU A 524 -10.56 17.25 -10.24
N PHE A 525 -10.66 17.88 -11.42
CA PHE A 525 -9.49 18.36 -12.16
C PHE A 525 -8.76 19.51 -11.44
N GLU A 526 -9.49 20.38 -10.73
CA GLU A 526 -8.88 21.44 -9.92
C GLU A 526 -8.08 20.87 -8.74
N ASP A 527 -8.64 19.89 -8.02
CA ASP A 527 -7.92 19.23 -6.93
C ASP A 527 -6.76 18.38 -7.46
N MET A 528 -6.96 17.70 -8.59
CA MET A 528 -5.97 16.87 -9.26
C MET A 528 -4.74 17.68 -9.69
N ALA A 529 -4.91 18.93 -10.09
CA ALA A 529 -3.82 19.84 -10.44
C ALA A 529 -2.85 20.12 -9.29
N ASN A 530 -3.23 19.87 -8.03
CA ASN A 530 -2.32 19.98 -6.89
C ASN A 530 -1.33 18.80 -6.79
N VAL A 531 -1.66 17.67 -7.42
CA VAL A 531 -0.90 16.42 -7.27
C VAL A 531 -0.38 15.81 -8.57
N HIS A 532 -0.99 16.18 -9.71
CA HIS A 532 -0.68 15.72 -11.06
C HIS A 532 -0.68 16.89 -12.04
N ASP A 533 0.09 16.77 -13.13
CA ASP A 533 0.14 17.80 -14.16
C ASP A 533 -1.09 17.71 -15.07
N ILE A 534 -1.97 18.71 -14.99
CA ILE A 534 -3.20 18.81 -15.78
C ILE A 534 -3.09 19.94 -16.78
N ASP A 535 -3.59 19.74 -18.00
CA ASP A 535 -3.71 20.79 -19.01
C ASP A 535 -4.59 21.95 -18.47
N PRO A 536 -4.05 23.16 -18.23
CA PRO A 536 -4.83 24.27 -17.70
C PRO A 536 -5.98 24.69 -18.61
N THR A 537 -5.89 24.41 -19.92
CA THR A 537 -6.95 24.73 -20.88
C THR A 537 -8.18 23.84 -20.70
N LEU A 538 -8.02 22.63 -20.17
CA LEU A 538 -9.13 21.76 -19.79
C LEU A 538 -9.99 22.42 -18.71
N ILE A 539 -9.38 22.81 -17.59
CA ILE A 539 -10.10 23.46 -16.48
C ILE A 539 -10.81 24.72 -16.98
N GLN A 540 -10.13 25.53 -17.80
CA GLN A 540 -10.70 26.76 -18.36
C GLN A 540 -11.89 26.49 -19.30
N ARG A 541 -11.79 25.52 -20.21
CA ARG A 541 -12.89 25.21 -21.16
C ARG A 541 -14.07 24.55 -20.46
N THR A 542 -13.83 23.64 -19.51
CA THR A 542 -14.88 23.01 -18.69
C THR A 542 -15.66 24.05 -17.89
N ARG A 543 -14.94 24.97 -17.22
CA ARG A 543 -15.55 26.09 -16.49
C ARG A 543 -16.31 27.04 -17.43
N GLY A 544 -15.73 27.34 -18.59
CA GLY A 544 -16.36 28.18 -19.62
C GLY A 544 -17.66 27.57 -20.15
N TRP A 545 -17.69 26.27 -20.39
CA TRP A 545 -18.88 25.53 -20.79
C TRP A 545 -19.97 25.59 -19.74
N LEU A 546 -19.64 25.35 -18.46
CA LEU A 546 -20.59 25.48 -17.34
C LEU A 546 -21.19 26.90 -17.28
N LEU A 547 -20.36 27.94 -17.38
CA LEU A 547 -20.83 29.33 -17.39
C LEU A 547 -21.74 29.64 -18.58
N ALA A 548 -21.51 29.02 -19.74
CA ALA A 548 -22.33 29.19 -20.94
C ALA A 548 -23.70 28.48 -20.84
N THR A 549 -23.83 27.45 -19.99
CA THR A 549 -25.13 26.76 -19.76
C THR A 549 -26.03 27.44 -18.72
N ARG A 550 -25.54 28.52 -18.09
CA ARG A 550 -26.23 29.25 -17.03
C ARG A 550 -27.35 30.16 -17.58
N ASN A 551 -28.45 30.25 -16.85
CA ASN A 551 -29.53 31.20 -17.12
C ASN A 551 -29.12 32.66 -16.83
N SER A 552 -29.88 33.61 -17.37
CA SER A 552 -29.64 35.05 -17.14
C SER A 552 -29.84 35.49 -15.69
N ASP A 553 -30.66 34.79 -14.92
CA ASP A 553 -30.88 35.03 -13.49
C ASP A 553 -29.72 34.48 -12.61
N GLY A 554 -28.77 33.76 -13.20
CA GLY A 554 -27.63 33.18 -12.50
C GLY A 554 -27.84 31.73 -12.05
N SER A 555 -28.99 31.12 -12.32
CA SER A 555 -29.30 29.73 -12.00
C SER A 555 -28.78 28.73 -13.04
N TRP A 556 -28.52 27.50 -12.60
CA TRP A 556 -28.40 26.34 -13.49
C TRP A 556 -29.62 25.45 -13.29
N PRO A 557 -30.48 25.30 -14.31
CA PRO A 557 -31.67 24.47 -14.18
C PRO A 557 -31.28 23.00 -14.04
N ALA A 558 -31.93 22.29 -13.11
CA ALA A 558 -31.81 20.83 -13.05
C ALA A 558 -32.38 20.23 -14.35
N ARG A 559 -31.71 19.22 -14.92
CA ARG A 559 -32.21 18.55 -16.12
C ARG A 559 -32.76 17.18 -15.74
N ARG A 560 -33.83 16.77 -16.42
CA ARG A 560 -34.34 15.40 -16.25
C ARG A 560 -33.41 14.41 -16.94
N GLY A 561 -32.77 13.58 -16.13
CA GLY A 561 -31.97 12.42 -16.52
C GLY A 561 -32.01 11.39 -15.38
N LEU A 562 -31.72 10.13 -15.69
CA LEU A 562 -31.95 9.02 -14.75
C LEU A 562 -31.16 9.12 -13.43
N ASP A 563 -30.04 9.85 -13.37
CA ASP A 563 -29.13 9.79 -12.22
C ASP A 563 -28.41 11.13 -11.94
N GLU A 564 -29.16 12.24 -11.80
CA GLU A 564 -28.61 13.52 -11.31
C GLU A 564 -28.66 13.57 -9.76
N VAL A 565 -27.51 13.82 -9.11
CA VAL A 565 -27.38 14.00 -7.65
C VAL A 565 -28.17 15.24 -7.22
N GLY A 566 -29.45 15.05 -6.90
CA GLY A 566 -30.37 16.13 -6.48
C GLY A 566 -31.74 16.10 -7.15
N GLY A 567 -31.94 15.32 -8.22
CA GLY A 567 -33.23 15.26 -8.93
C GLY A 567 -33.65 16.62 -9.54
N ASP A 568 -34.95 16.92 -9.57
CA ASP A 568 -35.54 18.15 -10.15
C ASP A 568 -35.24 19.44 -9.33
N ASP A 569 -34.21 19.45 -8.47
CA ASP A 569 -33.90 20.52 -7.53
C ASP A 569 -32.92 21.57 -8.09
N THR A 570 -33.49 22.65 -8.63
CA THR A 570 -32.72 23.74 -9.24
C THR A 570 -31.87 24.51 -8.23
N LEU A 571 -32.29 24.62 -6.95
CA LEU A 571 -31.52 25.34 -5.94
C LEU A 571 -30.25 24.57 -5.58
N ALA A 572 -30.40 23.28 -5.25
CA ALA A 572 -29.27 22.41 -4.95
C ALA A 572 -28.30 22.31 -6.13
N ASN A 573 -28.83 22.14 -7.35
CA ASN A 573 -28.04 22.09 -8.57
C ASN A 573 -27.26 23.39 -8.81
N THR A 574 -27.92 24.55 -8.66
CA THR A 574 -27.29 25.86 -8.82
C THR A 574 -26.19 26.07 -7.78
N ALA A 575 -26.43 25.73 -6.52
CA ALA A 575 -25.45 25.87 -5.47
C ALA A 575 -24.23 24.95 -5.71
N TYR A 576 -24.47 23.69 -6.10
CA TYR A 576 -23.40 22.73 -6.39
C TYR A 576 -22.52 23.18 -7.56
N ILE A 577 -23.13 23.57 -8.69
CA ILE A 577 -22.37 24.06 -9.86
C ILE A 577 -21.65 25.36 -9.54
N ALA A 578 -22.27 26.26 -8.76
CA ALA A 578 -21.61 27.48 -8.31
C ALA A 578 -20.39 27.19 -7.43
N TRP A 579 -20.48 26.21 -6.53
CA TRP A 579 -19.34 25.77 -5.72
C TRP A 579 -18.18 25.30 -6.61
N ALA A 580 -18.45 24.47 -7.63
CA ALA A 580 -17.43 24.02 -8.58
C ALA A 580 -16.82 25.19 -9.38
N VAL A 581 -17.67 26.02 -9.99
CA VAL A 581 -17.24 27.07 -10.93
C VAL A 581 -16.44 28.18 -10.25
N PHE A 582 -16.75 28.48 -8.98
CA PHE A 582 -16.16 29.60 -8.25
C PHE A 582 -15.13 29.18 -7.17
N GLY A 583 -14.97 27.88 -6.88
CA GLY A 583 -14.10 27.36 -5.82
C GLY A 583 -12.59 27.53 -6.07
N GLY A 584 -12.12 27.30 -7.30
CA GLY A 584 -10.70 27.42 -7.68
C GLY A 584 -10.21 28.84 -8.00
N ASP A 585 -9.13 28.94 -8.80
CA ASP A 585 -8.63 30.23 -9.34
C ASP A 585 -9.68 30.84 -10.29
N SER A 586 -10.61 31.57 -9.68
CA SER A 586 -11.82 32.13 -10.29
C SER A 586 -11.60 33.50 -10.91
N SER A 587 -10.34 33.88 -11.18
CA SER A 587 -9.98 35.12 -11.88
C SER A 587 -10.74 35.28 -13.20
N ALA A 588 -10.93 34.18 -13.94
CA ALA A 588 -11.69 34.12 -15.20
C ALA A 588 -13.23 34.27 -15.05
N ALA A 589 -13.80 34.08 -13.85
CA ALA A 589 -15.25 34.06 -13.62
C ALA A 589 -15.78 35.33 -12.91
N SER A 590 -14.92 36.32 -12.68
CA SER A 590 -15.19 37.54 -11.90
C SER A 590 -16.41 38.35 -12.39
N GLY A 591 -16.61 38.48 -13.69
CA GLY A 591 -17.79 39.15 -14.27
C GLY A 591 -19.12 38.39 -14.14
N SER A 592 -19.07 37.11 -13.77
CA SER A 592 -20.22 36.21 -13.70
C SER A 592 -20.76 36.00 -12.28
N LYS A 593 -20.07 36.48 -11.23
CA LYS A 593 -20.42 36.15 -9.83
C LYS A 593 -21.75 36.76 -9.34
N ALA A 594 -22.07 37.98 -9.79
CA ALA A 594 -23.12 38.80 -9.18
C ALA A 594 -24.54 38.20 -9.30
N SER A 595 -24.94 37.72 -10.47
CA SER A 595 -26.30 37.16 -10.67
C SER A 595 -26.50 35.86 -9.89
N THR A 596 -25.52 34.95 -9.94
CA THR A 596 -25.57 33.70 -9.17
C THR A 596 -25.58 33.96 -7.66
N LEU A 597 -24.77 34.91 -7.18
CA LEU A 597 -24.79 35.32 -5.76
C LEU A 597 -26.17 35.84 -5.36
N GLN A 598 -26.76 36.71 -6.18
CA GLN A 598 -28.09 37.26 -5.93
C GLN A 598 -29.18 36.17 -5.91
N TYR A 599 -29.11 35.20 -6.83
CA TYR A 599 -30.03 34.08 -6.87
C TYR A 599 -29.97 33.23 -5.60
N LEU A 600 -28.76 32.87 -5.14
CA LEU A 600 -28.58 32.07 -3.93
C LEU A 600 -29.06 32.81 -2.69
N LEU A 601 -28.70 34.09 -2.54
CA LEU A 601 -29.12 34.92 -1.40
C LEU A 601 -30.62 35.23 -1.37
N ALA A 602 -31.35 35.05 -2.46
CA ALA A 602 -32.80 35.16 -2.45
C ALA A 602 -33.48 34.03 -1.63
N HIS A 603 -32.75 32.97 -1.30
CA HIS A 603 -33.23 31.83 -0.51
C HIS A 603 -32.67 31.93 0.92
N GLU A 604 -33.44 32.55 1.82
CA GLU A 604 -33.04 32.80 3.20
C GLU A 604 -32.84 31.49 4.00
N PRO A 605 -31.81 31.40 4.88
CA PRO A 605 -31.50 30.19 5.65
C PRO A 605 -32.70 29.62 6.42
N ALA A 606 -33.53 30.49 7.00
CA ALA A 606 -34.69 30.10 7.79
C ALA A 606 -35.79 29.40 6.97
N THR A 607 -35.77 29.55 5.63
CA THR A 607 -36.76 28.92 4.73
C THR A 607 -36.33 27.52 4.27
N LEU A 608 -35.07 27.14 4.52
CA LEU A 608 -34.51 25.87 4.08
C LEU A 608 -34.69 24.82 5.19
N GLY A 609 -35.50 23.80 4.89
CA GLY A 609 -35.78 22.68 5.79
C GLY A 609 -34.84 21.49 5.64
N ASN A 610 -33.98 21.48 4.61
CA ASN A 610 -33.09 20.37 4.31
C ASN A 610 -31.63 20.75 4.64
N PRO A 611 -30.94 20.01 5.52
CA PRO A 611 -29.56 20.33 5.88
C PRO A 611 -28.59 20.22 4.68
N TYR A 612 -28.90 19.39 3.68
CA TYR A 612 -28.12 19.33 2.44
C TYR A 612 -28.13 20.65 1.67
N HIS A 613 -29.29 21.31 1.55
CA HIS A 613 -29.37 22.62 0.89
C HIS A 613 -28.52 23.65 1.62
N LEU A 614 -28.62 23.70 2.94
CA LEU A 614 -27.84 24.62 3.77
C LEU A 614 -26.33 24.41 3.59
N ALA A 615 -25.88 23.15 3.59
CA ALA A 615 -24.47 22.80 3.43
C ALA A 615 -23.92 23.18 2.05
N VAL A 616 -24.61 22.80 0.97
CA VAL A 616 -24.16 23.10 -0.40
C VAL A 616 -24.22 24.61 -0.67
N MET A 617 -25.24 25.32 -0.16
CA MET A 617 -25.32 26.77 -0.27
C MET A 617 -24.21 27.49 0.50
N ALA A 618 -23.87 27.04 1.71
CA ALA A 618 -22.76 27.61 2.47
C ALA A 618 -21.43 27.51 1.71
N ASN A 619 -21.14 26.33 1.13
CA ASN A 619 -19.96 26.13 0.29
C ASN A 619 -19.98 27.01 -0.97
N ALA A 620 -21.12 27.09 -1.66
CA ALA A 620 -21.28 27.92 -2.85
C ALA A 620 -21.08 29.41 -2.57
N LEU A 621 -21.70 29.93 -1.50
CA LEU A 621 -21.58 31.33 -1.10
C LEU A 621 -20.14 31.68 -0.71
N GLN A 622 -19.47 30.78 0.01
CA GLN A 622 -18.06 30.91 0.36
C GLN A 622 -17.18 30.95 -0.90
N ALA A 623 -17.40 30.04 -1.84
CA ALA A 623 -16.64 29.96 -3.11
C ALA A 623 -16.84 31.20 -3.99
N ILE A 624 -18.07 31.72 -4.09
CA ILE A 624 -18.35 32.94 -4.85
C ILE A 624 -17.66 34.17 -4.22
N GLY A 625 -17.41 34.15 -2.90
CA GLY A 625 -16.86 35.25 -2.13
C GLY A 625 -17.93 36.15 -1.50
N ALA A 626 -19.04 35.55 -1.04
CA ALA A 626 -20.04 36.26 -0.23
C ALA A 626 -19.42 36.77 1.08
N ALA A 627 -20.00 37.81 1.67
CA ALA A 627 -19.53 38.33 2.95
C ALA A 627 -19.72 37.27 4.06
N PRO A 628 -18.81 37.17 5.05
CA PRO A 628 -18.94 36.19 6.14
C PRO A 628 -20.29 36.26 6.86
N SER A 629 -20.87 37.46 7.03
CA SER A 629 -22.20 37.63 7.63
C SER A 629 -23.33 36.99 6.82
N GLN A 630 -23.18 36.87 5.50
CA GLN A 630 -24.15 36.22 4.62
C GLN A 630 -24.03 34.70 4.67
N VAL A 631 -22.81 34.18 4.84
CA VAL A 631 -22.55 32.73 4.96
C VAL A 631 -22.95 32.20 6.35
N ASN A 632 -22.65 32.95 7.40
CA ASN A 632 -22.87 32.52 8.79
C ASN A 632 -24.31 32.13 9.09
N GLY A 633 -25.30 32.81 8.50
CA GLY A 633 -26.72 32.46 8.71
C GLY A 633 -27.07 31.05 8.24
N TYR A 634 -26.43 30.56 7.16
CA TYR A 634 -26.62 29.18 6.67
C TYR A 634 -25.93 28.16 7.60
N VAL A 635 -24.73 28.48 8.08
CA VAL A 635 -23.96 27.61 8.99
C VAL A 635 -24.63 27.51 10.37
N GLU A 636 -25.12 28.62 10.92
CA GLU A 636 -25.86 28.65 12.19
C GLU A 636 -27.12 27.79 12.09
N ARG A 637 -27.89 27.95 11.02
CA ARG A 637 -29.08 27.13 10.78
C ARG A 637 -28.73 25.65 10.61
N LEU A 638 -27.62 25.34 9.94
CA LEU A 638 -27.13 23.96 9.81
C LEU A 638 -26.79 23.39 11.21
N LEU A 639 -26.08 24.14 12.06
CA LEU A 639 -25.76 23.71 13.43
C LEU A 639 -27.01 23.45 14.28
N GLU A 640 -28.07 24.26 14.14
CA GLU A 640 -29.36 24.03 14.81
C GLU A 640 -30.01 22.69 14.42
N MET A 641 -29.74 22.21 13.21
CA MET A 641 -30.27 20.95 12.66
C MET A 641 -29.39 19.74 12.94
N SER A 642 -28.26 19.93 13.62
CA SER A 642 -27.35 18.83 13.93
C SER A 642 -27.91 17.91 15.01
N GLN A 643 -27.65 16.61 14.87
CA GLN A 643 -27.82 15.61 15.91
C GLN A 643 -26.44 15.27 16.48
N THR A 644 -26.39 15.00 17.78
CA THR A 644 -25.16 14.63 18.46
C THR A 644 -25.36 13.32 19.21
N SER A 645 -24.36 12.45 19.19
CA SER A 645 -24.38 11.17 19.88
C SER A 645 -24.47 11.39 21.41
N PRO A 646 -25.03 10.43 22.18
CA PRO A 646 -25.14 10.56 23.64
C PRO A 646 -23.81 10.81 24.36
N ASP A 647 -22.70 10.35 23.78
CA ASP A 647 -21.34 10.55 24.30
C ASP A 647 -20.69 11.88 23.84
N GLY A 648 -21.39 12.66 23.02
CA GLY A 648 -20.91 13.94 22.49
C GLY A 648 -19.81 13.84 21.44
N LYS A 649 -19.44 12.65 20.98
CA LYS A 649 -18.28 12.43 20.10
C LYS A 649 -18.59 12.55 18.61
N GLN A 650 -19.84 12.34 18.21
CA GLN A 650 -20.27 12.41 16.82
C GLN A 650 -21.35 13.47 16.67
N THR A 651 -21.22 14.30 15.64
CA THR A 651 -22.24 15.24 15.21
C THR A 651 -22.55 14.98 13.74
N TRP A 652 -23.81 14.77 13.41
CA TRP A 652 -24.26 14.50 12.04
C TRP A 652 -25.51 15.28 11.70
N TRP A 653 -25.84 15.35 10.41
CA TRP A 653 -27.05 15.98 9.91
C TRP A 653 -27.92 14.92 9.25
N PRO A 654 -29.10 14.60 9.81
CA PRO A 654 -30.01 13.65 9.19
C PRO A 654 -30.62 14.26 7.93
N LEU A 655 -30.66 13.50 6.84
CA LEU A 655 -31.59 13.78 5.76
C LEU A 655 -32.94 13.20 6.20
N GLU A 656 -34.03 13.98 6.19
CA GLU A 656 -35.37 13.41 6.35
C GLU A 656 -35.59 12.37 5.25
N ASP A 657 -36.11 11.19 5.61
CA ASP A 657 -36.39 10.09 4.67
C ASP A 657 -37.19 10.62 3.46
N ARG A 658 -36.70 10.32 2.25
CA ARG A 658 -37.42 10.58 0.99
C ARG A 658 -38.67 9.74 0.86
#